data_AF-A0A537ZGA4-F1
#
_entry.id   AF-A0A537ZGA4-F1
#
_cell.length_a   1.000
_cell.length_b   1.000
_cell.length_c   1.000
_cell.angle_alpha   90.00
_cell.angle_beta   90.00
_cell.angle_gamma   90.00
#
_symmetry.space_group_name_H-M   'P 1'
#
loop_
_entity.id
_entity.type
_entity.pdbx_description
1 polymer ?
#
loop_
_entity_poly.entity_id
_entity_poly.type
_entity_poly.pdbx_seq_one_letter_code
_entity_poly.pdbx_strand_id
1 'polypeptide(L)'
;MSDRGLGAVLAAIGAAVALVLLPGSSAAAGFPQGPPNDPLFDASPLPNATNEQWDLASPAGGFDRGISVDRAWPLTTGAGVTIADLDVGVQLSHPDLTGRWAPGHDFYARDSNPTSDTANAHGTNVAGVLGAAANNGIGVAGIAPSARIMPLRTSDNILHQGVRVAEGIVYATDHGARVISMSLGTDSFGTALRRAVRYAHRHGVVMAVAAGNEFHFHHHYPQVMDDVLAVGGINPDTANLAARDPHLAQVASNFTVHASYADYGPHLDVVAPTQVPTTDWGGGYRLTWDGTSAATPHLAGTAALVLARARALGIRLSAGEVMQIIRMSADDLADPAQGYHQGWDLLSGWGRVNAFAAVSRVAPGRIPPVADIVSPSWYRPERGRFPVRAIVTGRSATAWRLELGRGDDPRSWRTLAHGTGTGPKARRLARLDARRLAAGDWTLRLHATDAHANQGEDRDVFHVIHDRALKRGYPKSLGTSGEASPALADVNGDGVKDIVLATAGGHVHVWSGRTRRELPGWPRSMLPAPGSKAAARRIGTVRAGFVGSPAVGDVAGGPRPEVIAAGLDGRVYAWSSRGRRLRGFPFHIRLRRPAEKGRLDAAIYATPALAHLSRHGKLDIVFGAADQRIYALKGNGRLLPGWPVLARDTASGGDPEKILSSPAIGDLNGDGSPDVVEGTAETYGTTPNQSGRVYAFSAKGKRLPGWPVAVPGIAVNSIPLAGQGVPDSPDLADVNGDGRDEVAVASFTGEPELFAGDGTRLSGAGGQSRFQYTGTGPGSPATAPSVLALGANAAFGRTSPGGPLRLFGGVVDSRIALAQSSPATKVAFEHLLGGWDAASGSWLPSFPIPMEGWQIPSAPAIADVDGDGHAEVVAGSSGDVLHAFREDGSEPRGWPKDTGGWLLASPAVGDVDGDGKAEVVAVTRDGFLYVWDTPARARARGGWPSFRHDARNTGKWVP
;
A
#
# COMPACT_ATOMS: atom_id res chain seq x y z
N MET A 1 44.72 -59.07 -26.62
CA MET A 1 44.61 -58.82 -25.17
C MET A 1 43.99 -57.43 -24.98
N SER A 2 42.68 -57.30 -24.84
CA SER A 2 41.58 -58.26 -25.05
C SER A 2 40.37 -57.43 -25.50
N ASP A 3 39.91 -57.56 -26.74
CA ASP A 3 38.91 -58.56 -27.18
C ASP A 3 37.51 -58.23 -26.61
N ARG A 4 36.44 -57.97 -27.38
CA ARG A 4 36.17 -57.90 -28.85
C ARG A 4 35.18 -56.71 -29.09
N GLY A 5 34.89 -56.20 -30.30
CA GLY A 5 34.77 -56.85 -31.62
C GLY A 5 33.42 -57.58 -31.74
N LEU A 6 32.76 -57.77 -32.89
CA LEU A 6 32.90 -57.30 -34.29
C LEU A 6 31.53 -57.67 -34.98
N GLY A 7 31.08 -57.20 -36.14
CA GLY A 7 31.54 -56.25 -37.16
C GLY A 7 30.34 -55.87 -38.08
N ALA A 8 30.43 -54.81 -38.89
CA ALA A 8 30.76 -54.83 -40.34
C ALA A 8 29.53 -55.18 -41.24
N VAL A 9 29.34 -54.71 -42.49
CA VAL A 9 30.16 -54.56 -43.73
C VAL A 9 29.46 -53.42 -44.59
N LEU A 10 29.95 -52.66 -45.61
CA LEU A 10 30.85 -52.91 -46.78
C LEU A 10 31.65 -51.64 -47.27
N ALA A 11 31.30 -51.05 -48.42
CA ALA A 11 31.95 -49.99 -49.22
C ALA A 11 31.27 -48.60 -49.03
N ALA A 12 31.87 -47.41 -49.24
CA ALA A 12 32.65 -46.84 -50.37
C ALA A 12 31.79 -46.64 -51.66
N ILE A 13 31.89 -45.56 -52.46
CA ILE A 13 32.97 -44.58 -52.77
C ILE A 13 32.37 -43.16 -52.95
N GLY A 14 33.16 -42.08 -52.74
CA GLY A 14 32.86 -40.74 -53.30
C GLY A 14 33.50 -39.57 -52.55
N ALA A 15 34.18 -38.65 -53.25
CA ALA A 15 34.89 -37.52 -52.63
C ALA A 15 34.51 -36.16 -53.25
N ALA A 16 34.33 -35.15 -52.39
CA ALA A 16 34.31 -33.73 -52.74
C ALA A 16 34.77 -32.89 -51.52
N VAL A 17 35.33 -31.71 -51.76
CA VAL A 17 35.95 -30.86 -50.73
C VAL A 17 34.96 -29.87 -50.11
N ALA A 18 35.24 -29.50 -48.87
CA ALA A 18 34.41 -28.67 -47.99
C ALA A 18 33.87 -27.37 -48.60
N LEU A 19 32.62 -27.05 -48.24
CA LEU A 19 32.18 -25.68 -48.01
C LEU A 19 31.70 -25.59 -46.55
N VAL A 20 32.14 -24.57 -45.80
CA VAL A 20 31.77 -24.40 -44.39
C VAL A 20 30.35 -23.82 -44.31
N LEU A 21 29.36 -24.70 -44.19
CA LEU A 21 28.02 -24.33 -43.75
C LEU A 21 28.03 -24.14 -42.23
N LEU A 22 28.17 -22.88 -41.81
CA LEU A 22 27.68 -22.46 -40.50
C LEU A 22 26.19 -22.85 -40.40
N PRO A 23 25.72 -23.47 -39.31
CA PRO A 23 24.28 -23.64 -39.07
C PRO A 23 23.63 -22.26 -39.14
N GLY A 24 22.75 -22.08 -40.12
CA GLY A 24 22.20 -20.77 -40.44
C GLY A 24 21.56 -20.13 -39.22
N SER A 25 21.85 -18.85 -38.99
CA SER A 25 21.07 -18.04 -38.08
C SER A 25 19.61 -18.12 -38.52
N SER A 26 18.76 -18.76 -37.72
CA SER A 26 17.32 -18.76 -37.93
C SER A 26 16.85 -17.31 -37.81
N ALA A 27 16.73 -16.64 -38.95
CA ALA A 27 16.12 -15.33 -39.02
C ALA A 27 14.71 -15.48 -38.48
N ALA A 28 14.46 -14.93 -37.29
CA ALA A 28 13.11 -14.82 -36.78
C ALA A 28 12.31 -14.07 -37.86
N ALA A 29 11.24 -14.67 -38.36
CA ALA A 29 10.36 -13.99 -39.29
C ALA A 29 9.92 -12.68 -38.61
N GLY A 30 10.15 -11.55 -39.30
CA GLY A 30 9.71 -10.26 -38.79
C GLY A 30 8.20 -10.33 -38.54
N PHE A 31 7.74 -9.64 -37.49
CA PHE A 31 6.31 -9.61 -37.20
C PHE A 31 5.54 -9.12 -38.45
N PRO A 32 4.38 -9.71 -38.77
CA PRO A 32 3.59 -9.31 -39.94
C PRO A 32 3.41 -7.79 -40.01
N GLN A 33 3.38 -7.24 -41.23
CA GLN A 33 3.11 -5.81 -41.45
C GLN A 33 1.61 -5.47 -41.40
N GLY A 34 0.75 -6.47 -41.17
CA GLY A 34 -0.66 -6.30 -40.86
C GLY A 34 -0.93 -6.52 -39.37
N PRO A 35 -2.16 -6.23 -38.89
CA PRO A 35 -2.55 -6.49 -37.51
C PRO A 35 -2.46 -7.98 -37.16
N PRO A 36 -2.36 -8.32 -35.85
CA PRO A 36 -2.51 -9.70 -35.39
C PRO A 36 -3.86 -10.29 -35.77
N ASN A 37 -3.93 -11.61 -35.96
CA ASN A 37 -5.18 -12.32 -36.29
C ASN A 37 -6.01 -12.74 -35.05
N ASP A 38 -5.69 -12.20 -33.87
CA ASP A 38 -6.26 -12.59 -32.59
C ASP A 38 -7.63 -11.89 -32.41
N PRO A 39 -8.76 -12.63 -32.22
CA PRO A 39 -10.11 -12.09 -32.41
C PRO A 39 -10.55 -10.90 -31.56
N LEU A 40 -9.85 -10.54 -30.48
CA LEU A 40 -10.15 -9.35 -29.66
C LEU A 40 -9.25 -8.14 -29.98
N PHE A 41 -8.29 -8.26 -30.90
CA PHE A 41 -7.36 -7.17 -31.23
C PHE A 41 -8.06 -5.99 -31.92
N ASP A 42 -8.79 -6.27 -33.01
CA ASP A 42 -9.49 -5.30 -33.88
C ASP A 42 -10.80 -5.96 -34.32
N ALA A 43 -11.69 -6.14 -33.32
CA ALA A 43 -12.84 -7.04 -33.38
C ALA A 43 -14.09 -6.38 -33.97
N SER A 44 -14.16 -5.04 -33.91
CA SER A 44 -15.38 -4.30 -34.10
C SER A 44 -15.53 -3.71 -35.51
N PRO A 45 -16.74 -3.70 -36.09
CA PRO A 45 -17.03 -2.85 -37.24
C PRO A 45 -17.18 -1.36 -36.87
N LEU A 46 -17.12 -1.01 -35.57
CA LEU A 46 -17.15 0.36 -35.08
C LEU A 46 -15.72 0.90 -34.90
N PRO A 47 -15.39 2.09 -35.43
CA PRO A 47 -14.05 2.64 -35.28
C PRO A 47 -13.75 3.03 -33.82
N ASN A 48 -12.67 2.45 -33.27
CA ASN A 48 -12.23 2.64 -31.88
C ASN A 48 -13.27 2.16 -30.85
N ALA A 49 -13.57 0.87 -30.87
CA ALA A 49 -14.44 0.24 -29.90
C ALA A 49 -13.73 0.01 -28.55
N THR A 50 -14.39 0.31 -27.44
CA THR A 50 -13.83 0.11 -26.09
C THR A 50 -13.67 -1.35 -25.64
N ASN A 51 -14.10 -2.33 -26.44
CA ASN A 51 -14.01 -3.76 -26.14
C ASN A 51 -13.06 -4.53 -27.08
N GLU A 52 -12.26 -3.81 -27.89
CA GLU A 52 -11.12 -4.33 -28.65
C GLU A 52 -9.80 -3.74 -28.09
N GLN A 53 -8.64 -4.20 -28.57
CA GLN A 53 -7.34 -3.78 -28.02
C GLN A 53 -6.87 -2.42 -28.55
N TRP A 54 -7.69 -1.39 -28.33
CA TRP A 54 -7.42 0.01 -28.62
C TRP A 54 -6.12 0.51 -27.96
N ASP A 55 -5.72 -0.13 -26.86
CA ASP A 55 -4.51 0.12 -26.08
C ASP A 55 -3.20 -0.19 -26.82
N LEU A 56 -3.23 -1.16 -27.76
CA LEU A 56 -2.05 -1.57 -28.53
C LEU A 56 -1.83 -0.74 -29.78
N ALA A 57 -2.87 -0.07 -30.26
CA ALA A 57 -2.85 0.70 -31.50
C ALA A 57 -1.96 1.95 -31.40
N SER A 58 -1.60 2.49 -32.57
CA SER A 58 -1.06 3.84 -32.70
C SER A 58 -2.15 4.87 -33.05
N PRO A 59 -1.90 6.17 -32.80
CA PRO A 59 -2.79 7.26 -33.21
C PRO A 59 -3.07 7.24 -34.71
N ALA A 60 -4.35 7.17 -35.07
CA ALA A 60 -4.84 6.99 -36.43
C ALA A 60 -6.23 7.63 -36.61
N GLY A 61 -6.61 7.97 -37.84
CA GLY A 61 -7.96 8.47 -38.16
C GLY A 61 -8.39 9.81 -37.51
N GLY A 62 -7.49 10.46 -36.77
CA GLY A 62 -7.80 11.66 -35.95
C GLY A 62 -7.91 11.38 -34.45
N PHE A 63 -7.77 10.12 -34.02
CA PHE A 63 -7.84 9.70 -32.62
C PHE A 63 -6.44 9.49 -32.05
N ASP A 64 -6.15 10.13 -30.92
CA ASP A 64 -4.94 9.87 -30.14
C ASP A 64 -5.23 8.73 -29.15
N ARG A 65 -4.77 7.52 -29.47
CA ARG A 65 -5.12 6.27 -28.79
C ARG A 65 -3.93 5.31 -28.67
N GLY A 66 -3.99 4.45 -27.65
CA GLY A 66 -3.06 3.36 -27.42
C GLY A 66 -1.61 3.79 -27.18
N ILE A 67 -0.70 2.82 -27.11
CA ILE A 67 0.73 3.04 -26.82
C ILE A 67 1.63 2.80 -28.04
N SER A 68 1.07 2.66 -29.24
CA SER A 68 1.79 2.38 -30.50
C SER A 68 2.63 1.08 -30.49
N VAL A 69 2.07 -0.03 -30.00
CA VAL A 69 2.74 -1.35 -30.02
C VAL A 69 2.75 -1.94 -31.42
N ASP A 70 1.65 -1.77 -32.16
CA ASP A 70 1.49 -2.08 -33.58
C ASP A 70 2.72 -1.67 -34.44
N ARG A 71 3.25 -0.47 -34.21
CA ARG A 71 4.42 0.10 -34.90
C ARG A 71 5.75 -0.34 -34.28
N ALA A 72 5.76 -0.78 -33.02
CA ALA A 72 6.93 -1.30 -32.34
C ALA A 72 7.25 -2.76 -32.75
N TRP A 73 6.24 -3.60 -32.97
CA TRP A 73 6.42 -5.02 -33.32
C TRP A 73 7.30 -5.29 -34.56
N PRO A 74 7.21 -4.51 -35.67
CA PRO A 74 8.16 -4.60 -36.79
C PRO A 74 9.64 -4.36 -36.42
N LEU A 75 9.92 -3.69 -35.30
CA LEU A 75 11.27 -3.45 -34.80
C LEU A 75 11.71 -4.47 -33.74
N THR A 76 10.78 -4.99 -32.93
CA THR A 76 10.98 -6.05 -31.93
C THR A 76 9.66 -6.51 -31.28
N THR A 77 9.58 -7.77 -30.87
CA THR A 77 8.42 -8.39 -30.18
C THR A 77 8.74 -8.85 -28.75
N GLY A 78 9.82 -8.36 -28.14
CA GLY A 78 10.27 -8.78 -26.80
C GLY A 78 11.15 -10.02 -26.77
N ALA A 79 11.52 -10.55 -27.94
CA ALA A 79 12.28 -11.80 -28.09
C ALA A 79 13.57 -11.84 -27.26
N GLY A 80 13.72 -12.88 -26.44
CA GLY A 80 14.92 -13.08 -25.61
C GLY A 80 15.01 -12.20 -24.37
N VAL A 81 13.89 -11.62 -23.93
CA VAL A 81 13.71 -10.97 -22.61
C VAL A 81 12.78 -11.83 -21.75
N THR A 82 13.06 -11.87 -20.45
CA THR A 82 12.16 -12.43 -19.43
C THR A 82 11.61 -11.30 -18.58
N ILE A 83 10.29 -11.23 -18.48
CA ILE A 83 9.54 -10.34 -17.58
C ILE A 83 9.13 -11.18 -16.37
N ALA A 84 9.37 -10.73 -15.15
CA ALA A 84 8.76 -11.32 -13.97
C ALA A 84 7.42 -10.65 -13.68
N ASP A 85 6.43 -11.47 -13.34
CA ASP A 85 5.08 -11.08 -12.98
C ASP A 85 4.94 -11.34 -11.46
N LEU A 86 5.03 -10.28 -10.66
CA LEU A 86 4.93 -10.37 -9.19
C LEU A 86 3.49 -10.06 -8.77
N ASP A 87 2.69 -11.11 -8.58
CA ASP A 87 1.24 -10.98 -8.44
C ASP A 87 0.64 -12.07 -7.52
N VAL A 88 -0.68 -12.27 -7.55
CA VAL A 88 -1.45 -13.27 -6.77
C VAL A 88 -1.33 -14.70 -7.32
N GLY A 89 -0.60 -14.89 -8.42
CA GLY A 89 -0.49 -16.13 -9.18
C GLY A 89 -1.33 -16.11 -10.46
N VAL A 90 -1.12 -17.12 -11.31
CA VAL A 90 -1.64 -17.15 -12.69
C VAL A 90 -2.33 -18.48 -13.02
N GLN A 91 -3.21 -18.50 -14.03
CA GLN A 91 -3.63 -19.75 -14.64
C GLN A 91 -2.56 -20.22 -15.65
N LEU A 92 -1.63 -21.08 -15.20
CA LEU A 92 -0.57 -21.64 -16.07
C LEU A 92 -1.11 -22.40 -17.30
N SER A 93 -2.36 -22.89 -17.24
CA SER A 93 -3.04 -23.62 -18.31
C SER A 93 -3.91 -22.75 -19.24
N HIS A 94 -3.87 -21.42 -19.13
CA HIS A 94 -4.64 -20.55 -20.02
C HIS A 94 -4.21 -20.76 -21.49
N PRO A 95 -5.14 -21.02 -22.45
CA PRO A 95 -4.79 -21.36 -23.83
C PRO A 95 -3.84 -20.33 -24.46
N ASP A 96 -4.19 -19.05 -24.38
CA ASP A 96 -3.47 -17.91 -24.97
C ASP A 96 -2.08 -17.63 -24.33
N LEU A 97 -1.84 -18.14 -23.11
CA LEU A 97 -0.55 -18.04 -22.42
C LEU A 97 0.30 -19.32 -22.57
N THR A 98 -0.20 -20.30 -23.33
CA THR A 98 0.48 -21.58 -23.52
C THR A 98 1.86 -21.39 -24.14
N GLY A 99 2.87 -21.90 -23.44
CA GLY A 99 4.25 -21.77 -23.86
C GLY A 99 4.80 -20.34 -23.84
N ARG A 100 4.23 -19.40 -23.05
CA ARG A 100 4.87 -18.12 -22.69
C ARG A 100 5.73 -18.21 -21.43
N TRP A 101 5.48 -19.16 -20.55
CA TRP A 101 6.05 -19.23 -19.20
C TRP A 101 7.58 -19.50 -19.14
N ALA A 102 8.28 -18.77 -18.27
CA ALA A 102 9.55 -19.15 -17.66
C ALA A 102 9.29 -19.83 -16.29
N PRO A 103 10.27 -20.54 -15.70
CA PRO A 103 10.09 -21.18 -14.40
C PRO A 103 9.77 -20.16 -13.29
N GLY A 104 8.60 -20.30 -12.67
CA GLY A 104 8.11 -19.43 -11.60
C GLY A 104 8.22 -20.02 -10.19
N HIS A 105 7.61 -19.36 -9.21
CA HIS A 105 7.67 -19.74 -7.79
C HIS A 105 6.49 -19.17 -6.99
N ASP A 106 6.08 -19.85 -5.92
CA ASP A 106 5.08 -19.36 -4.97
C ASP A 106 5.73 -19.05 -3.60
N PHE A 107 5.90 -17.76 -3.31
CA PHE A 107 6.38 -17.23 -2.03
C PHE A 107 5.29 -17.16 -0.96
N TYR A 108 4.03 -17.32 -1.34
CA TYR A 108 2.88 -17.38 -0.45
C TYR A 108 2.68 -18.81 0.07
N ALA A 109 2.51 -19.81 -0.83
CA ALA A 109 2.41 -21.23 -0.47
C ALA A 109 3.75 -21.92 -0.18
N ARG A 110 4.87 -21.27 -0.50
CA ARG A 110 6.25 -21.76 -0.29
C ARG A 110 6.57 -23.04 -1.06
N ASP A 111 6.24 -23.08 -2.35
CA ASP A 111 6.73 -24.09 -3.30
C ASP A 111 6.88 -23.55 -4.74
N SER A 112 7.05 -24.45 -5.72
CA SER A 112 7.36 -24.12 -7.12
C SER A 112 6.14 -23.98 -8.03
N ASN A 113 4.91 -23.97 -7.51
CA ASN A 113 3.69 -23.84 -8.31
C ASN A 113 3.04 -22.44 -8.14
N PRO A 114 3.34 -21.45 -9.00
CA PRO A 114 2.74 -20.12 -8.95
C PRO A 114 1.28 -20.05 -9.43
N THR A 115 0.57 -21.18 -9.47
CA THR A 115 -0.86 -21.22 -9.82
C THR A 115 -1.68 -20.69 -8.64
N SER A 116 -2.59 -19.75 -8.91
CA SER A 116 -3.53 -19.22 -7.90
C SER A 116 -4.49 -20.32 -7.43
N ASP A 117 -4.39 -20.78 -6.18
CA ASP A 117 -5.29 -21.78 -5.61
C ASP A 117 -6.63 -21.20 -5.12
N THR A 118 -6.73 -19.87 -5.02
CA THR A 118 -7.97 -19.13 -4.77
C THR A 118 -8.77 -18.86 -6.05
N ALA A 119 -8.27 -19.25 -7.23
CA ALA A 119 -8.79 -18.88 -8.56
C ALA A 119 -8.88 -17.36 -8.80
N ASN A 120 -8.13 -16.55 -8.03
CA ASN A 120 -8.03 -15.11 -8.29
C ASN A 120 -7.34 -14.88 -9.64
N ALA A 121 -8.06 -14.22 -10.56
CA ALA A 121 -7.66 -14.05 -11.95
C ALA A 121 -6.54 -13.01 -12.16
N HIS A 122 -6.32 -12.10 -11.20
CA HIS A 122 -5.56 -10.86 -11.39
C HIS A 122 -4.21 -11.02 -12.13
N GLY A 123 -3.32 -11.92 -11.67
CA GLY A 123 -2.04 -12.16 -12.35
C GLY A 123 -2.18 -12.81 -13.73
N THR A 124 -3.27 -13.54 -13.98
CA THR A 124 -3.62 -14.01 -15.34
C THR A 124 -4.01 -12.82 -16.21
N ASN A 125 -4.79 -11.88 -15.68
CA ASN A 125 -5.16 -10.65 -16.38
C ASN A 125 -3.92 -9.78 -16.70
N VAL A 126 -2.95 -9.68 -15.77
CA VAL A 126 -1.63 -9.05 -15.99
C VAL A 126 -0.84 -9.78 -17.10
N ALA A 127 -0.72 -11.11 -16.99
CA ALA A 127 0.05 -11.93 -17.93
C ALA A 127 -0.48 -11.86 -19.37
N GLY A 128 -1.79 -11.73 -19.56
CA GLY A 128 -2.42 -11.48 -20.86
C GLY A 128 -1.86 -10.24 -21.54
N VAL A 129 -2.02 -9.07 -20.89
CA VAL A 129 -1.53 -7.78 -21.40
C VAL A 129 0.00 -7.78 -21.60
N LEU A 130 0.76 -8.41 -20.69
CA LEU A 130 2.22 -8.53 -20.84
C LEU A 130 2.65 -9.24 -22.13
N GLY A 131 2.00 -10.35 -22.48
CA GLY A 131 2.60 -11.29 -23.43
C GLY A 131 1.76 -12.52 -23.81
N ALA A 132 0.43 -12.42 -23.86
CA ALA A 132 -0.42 -13.34 -24.63
C ALA A 132 0.10 -13.56 -26.07
N ALA A 133 -0.18 -14.73 -26.63
CA ALA A 133 0.60 -15.31 -27.71
C ALA A 133 0.15 -14.87 -29.11
N ALA A 134 0.26 -13.57 -29.40
CA ALA A 134 -0.20 -12.93 -30.65
C ALA A 134 0.09 -13.70 -31.96
N ASN A 135 -0.84 -13.58 -32.90
CA ASN A 135 -0.99 -14.34 -34.15
C ASN A 135 -1.28 -15.85 -33.96
N ASN A 136 -2.11 -16.21 -32.97
CA ASN A 136 -2.54 -17.58 -32.73
C ASN A 136 -4.01 -17.86 -33.14
N GLY A 137 -4.82 -16.83 -33.41
CA GLY A 137 -6.20 -16.95 -33.84
C GLY A 137 -7.24 -17.15 -32.71
N ILE A 138 -6.85 -16.95 -31.45
CA ILE A 138 -7.73 -16.90 -30.27
C ILE A 138 -7.38 -15.67 -29.41
N GLY A 139 -8.33 -15.21 -28.60
CA GLY A 139 -8.03 -14.27 -27.53
C GLY A 139 -7.43 -12.92 -27.96
N VAL A 140 -6.32 -12.56 -27.31
CA VAL A 140 -5.69 -11.24 -27.31
C VAL A 140 -4.21 -11.30 -27.71
N ALA A 141 -3.72 -10.24 -28.35
CA ALA A 141 -2.29 -10.02 -28.51
C ALA A 141 -1.70 -9.44 -27.21
N GLY A 142 -0.62 -10.03 -26.69
CA GLY A 142 0.16 -9.41 -25.61
C GLY A 142 1.20 -8.43 -26.15
N ILE A 143 1.62 -7.45 -25.33
CA ILE A 143 2.51 -6.35 -25.75
C ILE A 143 3.90 -6.84 -26.15
N ALA A 144 4.47 -7.78 -25.41
CA ALA A 144 5.75 -8.41 -25.69
C ALA A 144 5.57 -9.91 -26.01
N PRO A 145 4.90 -10.28 -27.12
CA PRO A 145 4.37 -11.62 -27.32
C PRO A 145 5.45 -12.69 -27.54
N SER A 146 6.71 -12.29 -27.78
CA SER A 146 7.89 -13.17 -27.89
C SER A 146 8.80 -13.14 -26.64
N ALA A 147 8.44 -12.41 -25.58
CA ALA A 147 9.11 -12.50 -24.29
C ALA A 147 8.75 -13.81 -23.55
N ARG A 148 9.37 -14.05 -22.39
CA ARG A 148 8.92 -15.06 -21.43
C ARG A 148 8.38 -14.39 -20.17
N ILE A 149 7.27 -14.90 -19.64
CA ILE A 149 6.67 -14.42 -18.38
C ILE A 149 7.09 -15.37 -17.25
N MET A 150 7.69 -14.85 -16.18
CA MET A 150 8.08 -15.59 -14.97
C MET A 150 7.07 -15.26 -13.86
N PRO A 151 6.01 -16.08 -13.66
CA PRO A 151 4.99 -15.83 -12.65
C PRO A 151 5.52 -16.13 -11.25
N LEU A 152 5.52 -15.13 -10.37
CA LEU A 152 6.05 -15.16 -9.01
C LEU A 152 4.95 -14.78 -8.03
N ARG A 153 4.17 -15.76 -7.61
CA ARG A 153 3.08 -15.57 -6.66
C ARG A 153 3.64 -15.11 -5.31
N THR A 154 3.15 -13.98 -4.80
CA THR A 154 3.61 -13.40 -3.52
C THR A 154 2.47 -13.08 -2.55
N SER A 155 1.21 -13.23 -2.98
CA SER A 155 0.00 -13.03 -2.19
C SER A 155 -1.16 -13.89 -2.73
N ASP A 156 -2.33 -13.80 -2.10
CA ASP A 156 -3.63 -14.23 -2.61
C ASP A 156 -4.51 -13.05 -3.08
N ASN A 157 -4.09 -11.82 -2.78
CA ASN A 157 -4.80 -10.55 -2.99
C ASN A 157 -3.80 -9.41 -3.31
N ILE A 158 -4.26 -8.32 -3.93
CA ILE A 158 -3.42 -7.23 -4.48
C ILE A 158 -2.71 -6.32 -3.45
N LEU A 159 -2.93 -6.53 -2.14
CA LEU A 159 -2.14 -5.91 -1.08
C LEU A 159 -1.15 -6.95 -0.51
N HIS A 160 0.12 -6.82 -0.88
CA HIS A 160 1.13 -7.85 -0.68
C HIS A 160 2.00 -7.60 0.56
N GLN A 161 2.41 -8.67 1.23
CA GLN A 161 3.44 -8.54 2.26
C GLN A 161 4.76 -8.05 1.65
N GLY A 162 5.25 -6.88 2.07
CA GLY A 162 6.48 -6.28 1.51
C GLY A 162 7.71 -7.19 1.61
N VAL A 163 7.71 -8.13 2.56
CA VAL A 163 8.75 -9.17 2.68
C VAL A 163 8.70 -10.23 1.58
N ARG A 164 7.50 -10.63 1.11
CA ARG A 164 7.31 -11.61 0.03
C ARG A 164 7.69 -10.99 -1.31
N VAL A 165 7.30 -9.72 -1.52
CA VAL A 165 7.73 -8.91 -2.67
C VAL A 165 9.25 -8.77 -2.71
N ALA A 166 9.91 -8.49 -1.57
CA ALA A 166 11.37 -8.42 -1.48
C ALA A 166 12.08 -9.74 -1.83
N GLU A 167 11.48 -10.89 -1.48
CA GLU A 167 11.99 -12.22 -1.87
C GLU A 167 11.79 -12.49 -3.37
N GLY A 168 10.61 -12.15 -3.91
CA GLY A 168 10.28 -12.28 -5.33
C GLY A 168 11.18 -11.45 -6.25
N ILE A 169 11.43 -10.17 -5.91
CA ILE A 169 12.32 -9.28 -6.68
C ILE A 169 13.75 -9.86 -6.75
N VAL A 170 14.28 -10.37 -5.63
CA VAL A 170 15.62 -10.98 -5.61
C VAL A 170 15.64 -12.29 -6.40
N TYR A 171 14.58 -13.11 -6.32
CA TYR A 171 14.47 -14.33 -7.13
C TYR A 171 14.41 -14.01 -8.62
N ALA A 172 13.57 -13.08 -9.06
CA ALA A 172 13.45 -12.63 -10.44
C ALA A 172 14.81 -12.19 -11.00
N THR A 173 15.53 -11.36 -10.24
CA THR A 173 16.87 -10.88 -10.58
C THR A 173 17.87 -12.02 -10.73
N ASP A 174 17.92 -12.95 -9.76
CA ASP A 174 18.85 -14.08 -9.77
C ASP A 174 18.53 -15.14 -10.84
N HIS A 175 17.28 -15.24 -11.30
CA HIS A 175 16.82 -16.18 -12.34
C HIS A 175 16.69 -15.53 -13.74
N GLY A 176 17.25 -14.33 -13.92
CA GLY A 176 17.46 -13.72 -15.24
C GLY A 176 16.29 -12.91 -15.81
N ALA A 177 15.31 -12.54 -14.98
CA ALA A 177 14.35 -11.50 -15.37
C ALA A 177 15.09 -10.17 -15.62
N ARG A 178 14.60 -9.40 -16.59
CA ARG A 178 15.14 -8.07 -16.95
C ARG A 178 14.11 -6.95 -16.82
N VAL A 179 12.83 -7.31 -16.69
CA VAL A 179 11.75 -6.44 -16.26
C VAL A 179 10.99 -7.15 -15.14
N ILE A 180 10.41 -6.41 -14.20
CA ILE A 180 9.41 -6.90 -13.24
C ILE A 180 8.16 -6.01 -13.37
N SER A 181 7.00 -6.65 -13.54
CA SER A 181 5.68 -6.04 -13.37
C SER A 181 5.24 -6.24 -11.92
N MET A 182 4.77 -5.18 -11.28
CA MET A 182 4.24 -5.20 -9.90
C MET A 182 2.91 -4.44 -9.86
N SER A 183 1.84 -5.11 -10.31
CA SER A 183 0.46 -4.60 -10.29
C SER A 183 -0.14 -4.68 -8.86
N LEU A 184 0.59 -4.15 -7.86
CA LEU A 184 0.33 -4.39 -6.44
C LEU A 184 0.64 -3.18 -5.55
N GLY A 185 -0.02 -3.14 -4.39
CA GLY A 185 0.41 -2.35 -3.24
C GLY A 185 1.17 -3.23 -2.23
N THR A 186 1.85 -2.61 -1.26
CA THR A 186 2.41 -3.33 -0.10
C THR A 186 1.79 -2.90 1.23
N ASP A 187 1.57 -3.88 2.10
CA ASP A 187 1.08 -3.69 3.47
C ASP A 187 2.06 -2.90 4.35
N SER A 188 3.34 -2.95 3.98
CA SER A 188 4.45 -2.45 4.77
C SER A 188 5.74 -2.39 3.94
N PHE A 189 6.59 -1.38 4.16
CA PHE A 189 7.90 -1.29 3.48
C PHE A 189 9.08 -1.40 4.47
N GLY A 190 9.38 -2.65 4.84
CA GLY A 190 10.59 -3.00 5.58
C GLY A 190 11.88 -2.68 4.81
N THR A 191 12.99 -2.47 5.53
CA THR A 191 14.33 -2.24 4.91
C THR A 191 14.79 -3.32 3.91
N ALA A 192 14.18 -4.51 3.94
CA ALA A 192 14.42 -5.57 2.96
C ALA A 192 13.92 -5.20 1.55
N LEU A 193 12.71 -4.63 1.43
CA LEU A 193 12.10 -4.26 0.14
C LEU A 193 12.94 -3.20 -0.58
N ARG A 194 13.30 -2.12 0.13
CA ARG A 194 14.17 -1.05 -0.39
C ARG A 194 15.56 -1.55 -0.80
N ARG A 195 16.04 -2.67 -0.23
CA ARG A 195 17.30 -3.32 -0.67
C ARG A 195 17.10 -4.29 -1.84
N ALA A 196 15.94 -4.93 -1.97
CA ALA A 196 15.59 -5.81 -3.07
C ALA A 196 15.42 -5.02 -4.38
N VAL A 197 14.63 -3.94 -4.33
CA VAL A 197 14.47 -2.96 -5.41
C VAL A 197 15.84 -2.43 -5.87
N ARG A 198 16.65 -1.90 -4.94
CA ARG A 198 18.03 -1.47 -5.20
C ARG A 198 18.97 -2.58 -5.69
N TYR A 199 18.69 -3.85 -5.39
CA TYR A 199 19.46 -4.99 -5.91
C TYR A 199 19.11 -5.22 -7.38
N ALA A 200 17.83 -5.27 -7.73
CA ALA A 200 17.34 -5.45 -9.09
C ALA A 200 17.81 -4.33 -10.04
N HIS A 201 17.60 -3.06 -9.65
CA HIS A 201 18.02 -1.89 -10.46
C HIS A 201 19.53 -1.92 -10.79
N ARG A 202 20.39 -2.21 -9.81
CA ARG A 202 21.85 -2.36 -10.04
C ARG A 202 22.26 -3.55 -10.91
N HIS A 203 21.42 -4.58 -11.05
CA HIS A 203 21.65 -5.67 -12.00
C HIS A 203 21.09 -5.36 -13.40
N GLY A 204 20.51 -4.17 -13.60
CA GLY A 204 19.92 -3.74 -14.85
C GLY A 204 18.52 -4.29 -15.06
N VAL A 205 17.78 -4.58 -13.98
CA VAL A 205 16.36 -4.96 -14.04
C VAL A 205 15.52 -3.69 -13.92
N VAL A 206 14.55 -3.52 -14.82
CA VAL A 206 13.56 -2.43 -14.78
C VAL A 206 12.34 -2.90 -13.99
N MET A 207 11.71 -2.01 -13.21
CA MET A 207 10.54 -2.36 -12.38
C MET A 207 9.43 -1.36 -12.68
N ALA A 208 8.25 -1.86 -13.06
CA ALA A 208 7.03 -1.07 -13.24
C ALA A 208 6.07 -1.36 -12.07
N VAL A 209 5.46 -0.32 -11.50
CA VAL A 209 4.61 -0.41 -10.30
C VAL A 209 3.32 0.39 -10.49
N ALA A 210 2.17 -0.22 -10.17
CA ALA A 210 0.88 0.46 -10.15
C ALA A 210 0.90 1.65 -9.16
N ALA A 211 0.28 2.77 -9.52
CA ALA A 211 0.22 3.94 -8.65
C ALA A 211 -0.67 3.71 -7.40
N GLY A 212 -1.88 3.18 -7.62
CA GLY A 212 -2.98 3.12 -6.66
C GLY A 212 -4.32 3.19 -7.38
N ASN A 213 -5.42 2.97 -6.68
CA ASN A 213 -6.79 3.01 -7.20
C ASN A 213 -7.77 3.73 -6.26
N GLU A 214 -7.26 4.67 -5.47
CA GLU A 214 -7.98 5.37 -4.40
C GLU A 214 -8.36 6.82 -4.78
N PHE A 215 -8.07 7.23 -6.02
CA PHE A 215 -8.16 8.60 -6.57
C PHE A 215 -7.49 9.66 -5.68
N HIS A 216 -6.34 9.32 -5.11
CA HIS A 216 -5.64 10.19 -4.17
C HIS A 216 -4.23 10.55 -4.63
N PHE A 217 -3.72 11.65 -4.11
CA PHE A 217 -2.33 12.09 -4.31
C PHE A 217 -1.31 11.36 -3.41
N HIS A 218 -1.74 10.34 -2.68
CA HIS A 218 -0.94 9.72 -1.61
C HIS A 218 0.04 8.67 -2.14
N HIS A 219 1.22 8.65 -1.55
CA HIS A 219 2.31 7.76 -1.97
C HIS A 219 2.18 6.36 -1.36
N HIS A 220 2.06 5.37 -2.25
CA HIS A 220 2.17 3.95 -1.92
C HIS A 220 3.60 3.43 -2.11
N TYR A 221 3.83 2.20 -1.65
CA TYR A 221 5.11 1.51 -1.84
C TYR A 221 4.86 0.16 -2.52
N PRO A 222 5.72 -0.27 -3.48
CA PRO A 222 7.05 0.25 -3.76
C PRO A 222 7.13 1.43 -4.75
N GLN A 223 6.01 1.99 -5.23
CA GLN A 223 6.02 2.95 -6.34
C GLN A 223 6.92 4.20 -6.10
N VAL A 224 6.97 4.77 -4.89
CA VAL A 224 7.81 5.95 -4.59
C VAL A 224 9.26 5.64 -4.22
N MET A 225 9.81 4.53 -4.73
CA MET A 225 11.24 4.22 -4.61
C MET A 225 11.98 4.68 -5.86
N ASP A 226 12.99 5.55 -5.67
CA ASP A 226 13.86 6.16 -6.69
C ASP A 226 14.51 5.20 -7.73
N ASP A 227 14.44 3.88 -7.50
CA ASP A 227 14.94 2.82 -8.37
C ASP A 227 13.85 2.14 -9.26
N VAL A 228 12.58 2.56 -9.23
CA VAL A 228 11.44 1.98 -10.01
C VAL A 228 10.76 3.01 -10.93
N LEU A 229 9.76 2.59 -11.71
CA LEU A 229 8.83 3.47 -12.42
C LEU A 229 7.38 3.29 -11.92
N ALA A 230 6.72 4.39 -11.58
CA ALA A 230 5.31 4.44 -11.15
C ALA A 230 4.36 4.72 -12.32
N VAL A 231 3.21 4.04 -12.39
CA VAL A 231 2.27 4.19 -13.52
C VAL A 231 0.80 4.32 -13.12
N GLY A 232 0.19 5.41 -13.61
CA GLY A 232 -1.23 5.77 -13.48
C GLY A 232 -2.07 5.31 -14.67
N GLY A 233 -3.39 5.53 -14.60
CA GLY A 233 -4.35 5.00 -15.57
C GLY A 233 -5.06 6.05 -16.41
N ILE A 234 -5.25 5.76 -17.70
CA ILE A 234 -6.10 6.53 -18.62
C ILE A 234 -7.13 5.62 -19.31
N ASN A 235 -8.36 6.12 -19.40
CA ASN A 235 -9.54 5.46 -19.94
C ASN A 235 -10.03 6.12 -21.25
N PRO A 236 -10.86 5.42 -22.03
CA PRO A 236 -11.74 6.02 -23.02
C PRO A 236 -12.80 6.92 -22.35
N ASP A 237 -13.26 7.98 -23.03
CA ASP A 237 -14.35 8.85 -22.58
C ASP A 237 -15.69 8.12 -22.37
N THR A 238 -15.91 7.02 -23.08
CA THR A 238 -17.10 6.16 -22.93
C THR A 238 -16.98 5.06 -21.87
N ALA A 239 -15.88 4.98 -21.11
CA ALA A 239 -15.63 3.98 -20.05
C ALA A 239 -16.78 3.83 -19.03
N ASN A 240 -17.50 4.92 -18.75
CA ASN A 240 -18.67 4.93 -17.87
C ASN A 240 -19.83 4.04 -18.36
N LEU A 241 -19.93 3.79 -19.66
CA LEU A 241 -20.92 2.89 -20.26
C LEU A 241 -20.40 1.46 -20.29
N ALA A 242 -19.13 1.28 -20.67
CA ALA A 242 -18.45 -0.02 -20.70
C ALA A 242 -18.33 -0.67 -19.30
N ALA A 243 -18.24 0.15 -18.24
CA ALA A 243 -18.28 -0.33 -16.84
C ALA A 243 -19.65 -0.84 -16.38
N ARG A 244 -20.74 -0.51 -17.09
CA ARG A 244 -22.11 -0.94 -16.77
C ARG A 244 -22.52 -2.22 -17.49
N ASP A 245 -22.02 -2.40 -18.71
CA ASP A 245 -22.09 -3.64 -19.46
C ASP A 245 -20.78 -3.81 -20.26
N PRO A 246 -19.89 -4.75 -19.85
CA PRO A 246 -18.58 -4.94 -20.46
C PRO A 246 -18.64 -5.52 -21.88
N HIS A 247 -19.81 -5.94 -22.35
CA HIS A 247 -20.00 -6.45 -23.71
C HIS A 247 -20.35 -5.34 -24.72
N LEU A 248 -20.62 -4.11 -24.27
CA LEU A 248 -20.94 -3.00 -25.16
C LEU A 248 -19.69 -2.41 -25.84
N ALA A 249 -19.58 -2.65 -27.15
CA ALA A 249 -18.70 -1.88 -28.02
C ALA A 249 -19.17 -0.42 -28.09
N GLN A 250 -18.44 0.51 -27.47
CA GLN A 250 -18.71 1.95 -27.55
C GLN A 250 -17.67 2.62 -28.45
N VAL A 251 -18.09 3.53 -29.33
CA VAL A 251 -17.18 4.43 -30.05
C VAL A 251 -16.73 5.51 -29.08
N ALA A 252 -15.45 5.49 -28.69
CA ALA A 252 -14.84 6.56 -27.91
C ALA A 252 -14.24 7.66 -28.80
N SER A 253 -14.28 8.91 -28.33
CA SER A 253 -13.73 10.07 -29.03
C SER A 253 -12.38 10.53 -28.46
N ASN A 254 -12.11 10.19 -27.19
CA ASN A 254 -10.89 10.53 -26.47
C ASN A 254 -10.43 9.32 -25.63
N PHE A 255 -9.14 8.98 -25.71
CA PHE A 255 -8.52 7.85 -25.02
C PHE A 255 -7.47 8.29 -23.98
N THR A 256 -7.51 9.56 -23.58
CA THR A 256 -6.55 10.19 -22.66
C THR A 256 -7.18 10.57 -21.30
N VAL A 257 -8.44 10.18 -21.06
CA VAL A 257 -9.18 10.58 -19.85
C VAL A 257 -8.58 9.92 -18.62
N HIS A 258 -8.00 10.73 -17.71
CA HIS A 258 -7.47 10.24 -16.44
C HIS A 258 -8.53 9.40 -15.72
N ALA A 259 -8.19 8.14 -15.44
CA ALA A 259 -9.12 7.24 -14.77
C ALA A 259 -9.53 7.81 -13.41
N SER A 260 -10.84 7.88 -13.13
CA SER A 260 -11.35 8.55 -11.93
C SER A 260 -11.12 7.79 -10.62
N TYR A 261 -10.46 6.63 -10.70
CA TYR A 261 -9.92 5.88 -9.57
C TYR A 261 -8.39 5.96 -9.46
N ALA A 262 -7.65 6.36 -10.51
CA ALA A 262 -6.19 6.25 -10.48
C ALA A 262 -5.56 7.23 -9.49
N ASP A 263 -4.58 6.76 -8.74
CA ASP A 263 -3.73 7.62 -7.91
C ASP A 263 -2.78 8.45 -8.78
N TYR A 264 -2.41 9.61 -8.23
CA TYR A 264 -1.67 10.66 -8.92
C TYR A 264 -0.67 11.34 -7.96
N GLY A 265 0.00 12.40 -8.41
CA GLY A 265 0.89 13.20 -7.59
C GLY A 265 2.37 13.13 -8.02
N PRO A 266 3.28 13.75 -7.26
CA PRO A 266 4.57 14.14 -7.83
C PRO A 266 5.57 13.01 -8.06
N HIS A 267 5.29 11.80 -7.59
CA HIS A 267 6.08 10.60 -7.82
C HIS A 267 5.75 9.88 -9.14
N LEU A 268 4.72 10.32 -9.88
CA LEU A 268 4.23 9.65 -11.08
C LEU A 268 5.20 9.78 -12.27
N ASP A 269 5.57 8.65 -12.90
CA ASP A 269 6.44 8.65 -14.09
C ASP A 269 5.65 8.77 -15.39
N VAL A 270 4.60 7.98 -15.60
CA VAL A 270 3.80 7.95 -16.84
C VAL A 270 2.39 7.45 -16.56
N VAL A 271 1.48 7.65 -17.51
CA VAL A 271 0.19 6.93 -17.56
C VAL A 271 0.15 5.90 -18.69
N ALA A 272 -0.72 4.90 -18.55
CA ALA A 272 -0.98 3.91 -19.60
C ALA A 272 -2.45 3.44 -19.60
N PRO A 273 -2.93 2.79 -20.67
CA PRO A 273 -4.31 2.35 -20.81
C PRO A 273 -4.85 1.50 -19.65
N THR A 274 -6.10 1.77 -19.30
CA THR A 274 -6.95 0.98 -18.39
C THR A 274 -8.32 0.77 -19.05
N GLN A 275 -9.08 -0.23 -18.60
CA GLN A 275 -10.23 -0.79 -19.36
C GLN A 275 -9.81 -1.35 -20.71
N VAL A 276 -9.01 -2.42 -20.65
CA VAL A 276 -8.50 -3.16 -21.82
C VAL A 276 -9.00 -4.61 -21.84
N PRO A 277 -9.11 -5.27 -23.01
CA PRO A 277 -9.34 -6.70 -23.10
C PRO A 277 -8.12 -7.51 -22.62
N THR A 278 -8.35 -8.61 -21.91
CA THR A 278 -7.28 -9.52 -21.48
C THR A 278 -7.79 -10.95 -21.19
N THR A 279 -6.86 -11.89 -21.02
CA THR A 279 -7.10 -13.28 -20.60
C THR A 279 -7.67 -13.35 -19.18
N ASP A 280 -8.60 -14.29 -18.92
CA ASP A 280 -9.30 -14.42 -17.64
C ASP A 280 -9.39 -15.88 -17.14
N TRP A 281 -9.75 -16.06 -15.87
CA TRP A 281 -9.75 -17.40 -15.25
C TRP A 281 -10.73 -18.37 -15.92
N GLY A 282 -10.33 -19.64 -15.98
CA GLY A 282 -11.05 -20.70 -16.68
C GLY A 282 -10.67 -20.84 -18.16
N GLY A 283 -9.77 -20.00 -18.69
CA GLY A 283 -9.48 -19.93 -20.12
C GLY A 283 -10.39 -18.96 -20.89
N GLY A 284 -11.02 -18.02 -20.18
CA GLY A 284 -11.91 -17.01 -20.73
C GLY A 284 -11.19 -15.69 -21.04
N TYR A 285 -11.97 -14.64 -21.32
CA TYR A 285 -11.44 -13.29 -21.55
C TYR A 285 -12.34 -12.27 -20.87
N ARG A 286 -11.72 -11.24 -20.29
CA ARG A 286 -12.39 -10.07 -19.73
C ARG A 286 -12.24 -8.93 -20.72
N LEU A 287 -13.36 -8.41 -21.22
CA LEU A 287 -13.37 -7.37 -22.28
C LEU A 287 -13.01 -5.98 -21.75
N THR A 288 -13.31 -5.71 -20.48
CA THR A 288 -12.95 -4.46 -19.79
C THR A 288 -12.28 -4.79 -18.46
N TRP A 289 -10.95 -4.67 -18.41
CA TRP A 289 -10.19 -4.81 -17.17
C TRP A 289 -9.54 -3.48 -16.76
N ASP A 290 -9.93 -3.02 -15.57
CA ASP A 290 -9.66 -1.71 -14.99
C ASP A 290 -8.58 -1.74 -13.89
N GLY A 291 -8.22 -0.55 -13.42
CA GLY A 291 -7.22 -0.32 -12.38
C GLY A 291 -5.83 -0.05 -12.95
N THR A 292 -5.00 0.65 -12.19
CA THR A 292 -3.56 0.85 -12.51
C THR A 292 -2.79 -0.47 -12.61
N SER A 293 -3.36 -1.57 -12.10
CA SER A 293 -2.97 -2.96 -12.39
C SER A 293 -2.96 -3.33 -13.87
N ALA A 294 -3.87 -2.76 -14.69
CA ALA A 294 -3.91 -2.91 -16.13
C ALA A 294 -2.92 -1.98 -16.84
N ALA A 295 -2.68 -0.78 -16.32
CA ALA A 295 -1.67 0.15 -16.83
C ALA A 295 -0.22 -0.38 -16.64
N THR A 296 0.05 -1.07 -15.54
CA THR A 296 1.38 -1.60 -15.19
C THR A 296 2.01 -2.54 -16.23
N PRO A 297 1.31 -3.56 -16.78
CA PRO A 297 1.86 -4.41 -17.83
C PRO A 297 2.15 -3.68 -19.15
N HIS A 298 1.51 -2.54 -19.43
CA HIS A 298 1.85 -1.71 -20.60
C HIS A 298 3.27 -1.13 -20.51
N LEU A 299 3.61 -0.61 -19.34
CA LEU A 299 4.94 -0.10 -19.03
C LEU A 299 5.99 -1.22 -18.99
N ALA A 300 5.68 -2.34 -18.35
CA ALA A 300 6.57 -3.50 -18.28
C ALA A 300 6.82 -4.14 -19.66
N GLY A 301 5.78 -4.29 -20.48
CA GLY A 301 5.85 -4.74 -21.86
C GLY A 301 6.72 -3.81 -22.71
N THR A 302 6.50 -2.50 -22.63
CA THR A 302 7.33 -1.48 -23.31
C THR A 302 8.81 -1.58 -22.93
N ALA A 303 9.12 -1.70 -21.63
CA ALA A 303 10.49 -1.90 -21.17
C ALA A 303 11.12 -3.19 -21.73
N ALA A 304 10.34 -4.27 -21.89
CA ALA A 304 10.81 -5.51 -22.50
C ALA A 304 11.08 -5.37 -24.00
N LEU A 305 10.25 -4.63 -24.74
CA LEU A 305 10.50 -4.28 -26.15
C LEU A 305 11.81 -3.48 -26.28
N VAL A 306 12.00 -2.42 -25.49
CA VAL A 306 13.25 -1.62 -25.47
C VAL A 306 14.48 -2.49 -25.23
N LEU A 307 14.41 -3.40 -24.25
CA LEU A 307 15.50 -4.32 -23.92
C LEU A 307 15.76 -5.39 -24.99
N ALA A 308 14.72 -5.88 -25.66
CA ALA A 308 14.85 -6.82 -26.78
C ALA A 308 15.45 -6.16 -28.03
N ARG A 309 15.06 -4.91 -28.34
CA ARG A 309 15.68 -4.11 -29.39
C ARG A 309 17.16 -3.87 -29.11
N ALA A 310 17.49 -3.53 -27.86
CA ALA A 310 18.88 -3.31 -27.44
C ALA A 310 19.71 -4.58 -27.61
N ARG A 311 19.19 -5.73 -27.16
CA ARG A 311 19.80 -7.05 -27.36
C ARG A 311 20.05 -7.36 -28.84
N ALA A 312 19.07 -7.13 -29.71
CA ALA A 312 19.18 -7.38 -31.15
C ALA A 312 20.26 -6.52 -31.84
N LEU A 313 20.52 -5.31 -31.33
CA LEU A 313 21.56 -4.40 -31.83
C LEU A 313 22.91 -4.54 -31.10
N GLY A 314 23.08 -5.52 -30.20
CA GLY A 314 24.28 -5.68 -29.38
C GLY A 314 24.47 -4.59 -28.32
N ILE A 315 23.47 -3.72 -28.12
CA ILE A 315 23.51 -2.62 -27.16
C ILE A 315 23.16 -3.15 -25.77
N ARG A 316 24.09 -3.00 -24.81
CA ARG A 316 23.77 -3.15 -23.39
C ARG A 316 23.16 -1.84 -22.86
N LEU A 317 21.96 -1.92 -22.30
CA LEU A 317 21.34 -0.86 -21.50
C LEU A 317 21.40 -1.19 -20.00
N SER A 318 21.62 -0.18 -19.18
CA SER A 318 21.33 -0.18 -17.74
C SER A 318 19.85 0.10 -17.46
N ALA A 319 19.38 -0.10 -16.23
CA ALA A 319 17.97 0.16 -15.88
C ALA A 319 17.62 1.65 -16.00
N GLY A 320 18.42 2.55 -15.41
CA GLY A 320 18.25 4.01 -15.55
C GLY A 320 18.26 4.53 -17.00
N GLU A 321 18.98 3.90 -17.92
CA GLU A 321 18.88 4.23 -19.35
C GLU A 321 17.53 3.84 -19.96
N VAL A 322 16.93 2.71 -19.55
CA VAL A 322 15.58 2.33 -19.99
C VAL A 322 14.53 3.25 -19.37
N MET A 323 14.67 3.61 -18.10
CA MET A 323 13.81 4.58 -17.40
C MET A 323 13.81 5.93 -18.13
N GLN A 324 14.99 6.47 -18.45
CA GLN A 324 15.10 7.71 -19.22
C GLN A 324 14.64 7.58 -20.67
N ILE A 325 14.83 6.42 -21.33
CA ILE A 325 14.25 6.16 -22.66
C ILE A 325 12.73 6.31 -22.61
N ILE A 326 12.07 5.71 -21.61
CA ILE A 326 10.60 5.73 -21.46
C ILE A 326 10.10 7.13 -21.14
N ARG A 327 10.62 7.77 -20.08
CA ARG A 327 10.24 9.14 -19.68
C ARG A 327 10.41 10.13 -20.83
N MET A 328 11.57 10.10 -21.49
CA MET A 328 11.92 11.01 -22.59
C MET A 328 11.40 10.55 -23.96
N SER A 329 10.42 9.65 -23.98
CA SER A 329 9.68 9.25 -25.19
C SER A 329 8.19 9.01 -24.95
N ALA A 330 7.64 9.47 -23.83
CA ALA A 330 6.21 9.48 -23.60
C ALA A 330 5.51 10.51 -24.50
N ASP A 331 4.22 10.28 -24.77
CA ASP A 331 3.34 11.23 -25.43
C ASP A 331 2.83 12.23 -24.38
N ASP A 332 3.41 13.43 -24.35
CA ASP A 332 2.96 14.57 -23.55
C ASP A 332 1.51 14.91 -23.92
N LEU A 333 0.59 14.69 -22.98
CA LEU A 333 -0.86 14.82 -23.22
C LEU A 333 -1.31 16.28 -23.32
N ALA A 334 -0.62 17.19 -22.64
CA ALA A 334 -0.72 18.66 -22.70
C ALA A 334 -2.13 19.33 -22.69
N ASP A 335 -3.23 18.60 -22.47
CA ASP A 335 -4.61 19.10 -22.56
C ASP A 335 -5.12 19.74 -21.25
N PRO A 336 -5.29 21.08 -21.19
CA PRO A 336 -5.77 21.77 -20.00
C PRO A 336 -7.26 21.50 -19.69
N ALA A 337 -8.06 21.03 -20.65
CA ALA A 337 -9.46 20.68 -20.41
C ALA A 337 -9.61 19.44 -19.52
N GLN A 338 -8.59 18.57 -19.50
CA GLN A 338 -8.52 17.40 -18.63
C GLN A 338 -7.69 17.64 -17.36
N GLY A 339 -6.97 18.77 -17.30
CA GLY A 339 -6.07 19.16 -16.21
C GLY A 339 -4.60 18.83 -16.45
N TYR A 340 -4.22 18.39 -17.65
CA TYR A 340 -2.83 18.12 -18.01
C TYR A 340 -2.08 19.41 -18.38
N HIS A 341 -0.75 19.34 -18.37
CA HIS A 341 0.11 20.47 -18.69
C HIS A 341 1.33 20.05 -19.49
N GLN A 342 1.80 20.93 -20.38
CA GLN A 342 2.96 20.66 -21.22
C GLN A 342 4.21 20.28 -20.39
N GLY A 343 4.81 19.15 -20.75
CA GLY A 343 5.99 18.59 -20.09
C GLY A 343 5.63 17.47 -19.11
N TRP A 344 5.98 17.66 -17.84
CA TRP A 344 5.57 16.76 -16.77
C TRP A 344 4.45 17.43 -15.95
N ASP A 345 3.45 16.67 -15.54
CA ASP A 345 2.39 17.10 -14.62
C ASP A 345 1.98 16.01 -13.60
N LEU A 346 1.19 16.41 -12.59
CA LEU A 346 0.79 15.56 -11.47
C LEU A 346 -0.14 14.39 -11.85
N LEU A 347 -0.87 14.48 -12.96
CA LEU A 347 -1.91 13.55 -13.39
C LEU A 347 -1.43 12.61 -14.50
N SER A 348 -0.52 13.06 -15.37
CA SER A 348 0.02 12.27 -16.49
C SER A 348 1.46 11.80 -16.27
N GLY A 349 2.17 12.33 -15.27
CA GLY A 349 3.60 12.14 -15.15
C GLY A 349 4.31 12.82 -16.32
N TRP A 350 5.16 12.09 -17.04
CA TRP A 350 5.75 12.50 -18.32
C TRP A 350 4.80 12.35 -19.53
N GLY A 351 3.54 11.98 -19.31
CA GLY A 351 2.56 11.67 -20.35
C GLY A 351 2.31 10.18 -20.52
N ARG A 352 1.64 9.81 -21.61
CA ARG A 352 1.30 8.41 -21.91
C ARG A 352 2.53 7.65 -22.42
N VAL A 353 2.76 6.43 -21.93
CA VAL A 353 3.85 5.58 -22.44
C VAL A 353 3.70 5.30 -23.95
N ASN A 354 4.78 5.44 -24.73
CA ASN A 354 4.79 5.16 -26.17
C ASN A 354 5.88 4.13 -26.53
N ALA A 355 5.46 2.92 -26.89
CA ALA A 355 6.31 1.79 -27.19
C ALA A 355 7.16 1.99 -28.45
N PHE A 356 6.57 2.54 -29.52
CA PHE A 356 7.29 2.80 -30.77
C PHE A 356 8.37 3.87 -30.61
N ALA A 357 8.07 4.96 -29.89
CA ALA A 357 9.03 6.02 -29.61
C ALA A 357 10.18 5.50 -28.72
N ALA A 358 9.86 4.75 -27.67
CA ALA A 358 10.84 4.15 -26.76
C ALA A 358 11.78 3.17 -27.48
N VAL A 359 11.24 2.26 -28.29
CA VAL A 359 12.03 1.31 -29.11
C VAL A 359 12.88 2.07 -30.14
N SER A 360 12.38 3.18 -30.70
CA SER A 360 13.09 4.01 -31.68
C SER A 360 14.25 4.84 -31.09
N ARG A 361 14.26 5.09 -29.78
CA ARG A 361 15.43 5.67 -29.05
C ARG A 361 16.61 4.71 -28.97
N VAL A 362 16.41 3.41 -29.16
CA VAL A 362 17.46 2.38 -29.02
C VAL A 362 18.37 2.34 -30.26
N ALA A 363 19.23 3.34 -30.37
CA ALA A 363 20.27 3.44 -31.41
C ALA A 363 21.51 4.20 -30.88
N PRO A 364 22.70 4.01 -31.48
CA PRO A 364 23.86 4.85 -31.19
C PRO A 364 23.52 6.34 -31.36
N GLY A 365 23.89 7.17 -30.38
CA GLY A 365 23.63 8.60 -30.39
C GLY A 365 22.17 9.04 -30.15
N ARG A 366 21.22 8.12 -29.89
CA ARG A 366 19.80 8.45 -29.58
C ARG A 366 19.35 8.10 -28.16
N ILE A 367 20.23 7.47 -27.37
CA ILE A 367 19.95 7.04 -25.99
C ILE A 367 20.17 8.22 -25.04
N PRO A 368 19.19 8.63 -24.23
CA PRO A 368 19.30 9.75 -23.31
C PRO A 368 20.32 9.50 -22.18
N PRO A 369 20.94 10.58 -21.64
CA PRO A 369 21.77 10.48 -20.46
C PRO A 369 20.93 10.16 -19.21
N VAL A 370 21.48 9.36 -18.30
CA VAL A 370 20.86 9.14 -16.98
C VAL A 370 20.96 10.42 -16.14
N ALA A 371 19.81 10.96 -15.75
CA ALA A 371 19.62 11.81 -14.58
C ALA A 371 18.85 10.99 -13.51
N ASP A 372 19.23 11.14 -12.25
CA ASP A 372 18.75 10.33 -11.11
C ASP A 372 19.14 11.04 -9.79
N ILE A 373 18.16 11.47 -8.98
CA ILE A 373 18.30 12.17 -7.70
C ILE A 373 18.22 11.16 -6.54
N VAL A 374 19.30 11.08 -5.76
CA VAL A 374 19.56 10.02 -4.76
C VAL A 374 19.60 10.56 -3.31
N SER A 375 19.62 11.88 -3.13
CA SER A 375 19.29 12.54 -1.86
C SER A 375 18.84 13.98 -2.11
N PRO A 376 17.75 14.51 -1.54
CA PRO A 376 16.83 13.86 -0.61
C PRO A 376 16.08 12.66 -1.22
N SER A 377 15.22 12.05 -0.42
CA SER A 377 14.25 11.07 -0.91
C SER A 377 12.90 11.76 -0.97
N TRP A 378 12.01 11.22 -1.79
CA TRP A 378 10.59 11.57 -1.83
C TRP A 378 10.00 11.85 -0.43
N TYR A 379 9.24 12.94 -0.35
CA TYR A 379 8.48 13.41 0.82
C TYR A 379 9.32 13.65 2.09
N ARG A 380 10.64 13.78 1.96
CA ARG A 380 11.52 13.88 3.13
C ARG A 380 11.36 15.24 3.85
N PRO A 381 10.97 15.26 5.14
CA PRO A 381 10.89 16.49 5.92
C PRO A 381 12.29 17.00 6.30
N GLU A 382 12.58 18.26 5.96
CA GLU A 382 13.87 18.91 6.19
C GLU A 382 13.73 20.22 6.99
N ARG A 383 14.44 20.29 8.12
CA ARG A 383 14.50 21.47 9.01
C ARG A 383 15.86 22.19 8.98
N GLY A 384 16.80 21.74 8.13
CA GLY A 384 18.22 22.08 8.26
C GLY A 384 19.02 22.05 6.97
N ARG A 385 20.31 21.69 7.08
CA ARG A 385 21.25 21.61 5.94
C ARG A 385 21.41 20.18 5.46
N PHE A 386 20.96 19.92 4.25
CA PHE A 386 21.09 18.61 3.60
C PHE A 386 21.85 18.72 2.26
N PRO A 387 22.54 17.64 1.83
CA PRO A 387 23.18 17.58 0.51
C PRO A 387 22.15 17.16 -0.55
N VAL A 388 22.14 17.85 -1.69
CA VAL A 388 21.49 17.29 -2.90
C VAL A 388 22.52 16.42 -3.61
N ARG A 389 22.19 15.16 -3.87
CA ARG A 389 23.04 14.18 -4.56
C ARG A 389 22.32 13.55 -5.72
N ALA A 390 23.05 13.32 -6.81
CA ALA A 390 22.50 12.71 -8.01
C ALA A 390 23.56 11.92 -8.79
N ILE A 391 23.10 11.00 -9.62
CA ILE A 391 23.86 10.36 -10.70
C ILE A 391 23.61 11.15 -11.99
N VAL A 392 24.69 11.40 -12.74
CA VAL A 392 24.62 11.91 -14.11
C VAL A 392 25.53 11.04 -14.96
N THR A 393 24.98 10.30 -15.93
CA THR A 393 25.75 9.36 -16.78
C THR A 393 25.20 9.30 -18.21
N GLY A 394 25.87 9.96 -19.15
CA GLY A 394 25.62 9.78 -20.59
C GLY A 394 26.68 8.92 -21.28
N ARG A 395 26.39 8.55 -22.54
CA ARG A 395 27.29 7.81 -23.44
C ARG A 395 28.32 8.70 -24.15
N SER A 396 28.10 10.01 -24.12
CA SER A 396 28.95 11.06 -24.67
C SER A 396 29.28 12.09 -23.57
N ALA A 397 29.86 13.24 -23.93
CA ALA A 397 30.03 14.33 -22.97
C ALA A 397 28.64 14.86 -22.53
N THR A 398 28.40 14.93 -21.22
CA THR A 398 27.11 15.36 -20.66
C THR A 398 27.26 16.65 -19.85
N ALA A 399 26.41 17.63 -20.12
CA ALA A 399 26.18 18.79 -19.27
C ALA A 399 24.93 18.56 -18.40
N TRP A 400 24.86 19.19 -17.24
CA TRP A 400 23.71 19.06 -16.33
C TRP A 400 23.40 20.37 -15.61
N ARG A 401 22.14 20.56 -15.23
CA ARG A 401 21.60 21.72 -14.51
C ARG A 401 20.61 21.23 -13.45
N LEU A 402 20.90 21.56 -12.19
CA LEU A 402 20.05 21.27 -11.03
C LEU A 402 19.27 22.53 -10.64
N GLU A 403 17.96 22.40 -10.48
CA GLU A 403 17.03 23.49 -10.23
C GLU A 403 16.13 23.19 -9.03
N LEU A 404 15.48 24.24 -8.51
CA LEU A 404 14.55 24.18 -7.39
C LEU A 404 13.35 25.08 -7.66
N GLY A 405 12.15 24.57 -7.43
CA GLY A 405 10.90 25.34 -7.41
C GLY A 405 10.12 25.10 -6.12
N ARG A 406 9.08 25.91 -5.87
CA ARG A 406 8.17 25.78 -4.71
C ARG A 406 6.87 25.10 -5.15
N GLY A 407 6.35 24.23 -4.30
CA GLY A 407 5.29 23.27 -4.62
C GLY A 407 5.85 21.95 -5.14
N ASP A 408 4.93 21.01 -5.31
CA ASP A 408 5.04 19.70 -5.97
C ASP A 408 5.10 19.81 -7.50
N ASP A 409 4.36 20.76 -8.08
CA ASP A 409 4.53 21.17 -9.48
C ASP A 409 4.85 22.66 -9.68
N PRO A 410 6.13 23.06 -9.54
CA PRO A 410 6.53 24.44 -9.69
C PRO A 410 6.48 24.95 -11.14
N ARG A 411 5.75 26.04 -11.36
CA ARG A 411 5.81 26.81 -12.62
C ARG A 411 6.94 27.85 -12.68
N SER A 412 7.76 27.94 -11.64
CA SER A 412 8.96 28.79 -11.61
C SER A 412 10.15 28.08 -10.97
N TRP A 413 11.33 28.26 -11.56
CA TRP A 413 12.52 27.47 -11.26
C TRP A 413 13.75 28.35 -11.04
N ARG A 414 14.51 28.05 -10.00
CA ARG A 414 15.81 28.67 -9.71
C ARG A 414 16.92 27.63 -9.84
N THR A 415 17.84 27.83 -10.79
CA THR A 415 19.05 27.01 -10.89
C THR A 415 19.86 27.09 -9.59
N LEU A 416 20.16 25.93 -8.99
CA LEU A 416 21.01 25.78 -7.81
C LEU A 416 22.48 25.55 -8.18
N ALA A 417 22.71 24.76 -9.22
CA ALA A 417 24.03 24.34 -9.68
C ALA A 417 23.96 23.90 -11.16
N HIS A 418 25.10 23.91 -11.83
CA HIS A 418 25.28 23.29 -13.14
C HIS A 418 26.70 22.74 -13.24
N GLY A 419 26.96 21.91 -14.24
CA GLY A 419 28.29 21.38 -14.50
C GLY A 419 28.32 20.42 -15.68
N THR A 420 29.42 19.69 -15.78
CA THR A 420 29.64 18.68 -16.82
C THR A 420 30.23 17.40 -16.24
N GLY A 421 30.24 16.34 -17.06
CA GLY A 421 30.87 15.07 -16.77
C GLY A 421 29.87 13.94 -16.50
N THR A 422 30.39 12.71 -16.53
CA THR A 422 29.62 11.48 -16.36
C THR A 422 30.18 10.65 -15.20
N GLY A 423 29.35 9.86 -14.53
CA GLY A 423 29.81 9.00 -13.44
C GLY A 423 28.71 8.19 -12.77
N PRO A 424 28.81 6.83 -12.73
CA PRO A 424 27.78 5.94 -12.21
C PRO A 424 27.77 5.85 -10.67
N LYS A 425 27.96 6.98 -9.97
CA LYS A 425 28.01 7.09 -8.51
C LYS A 425 27.47 8.44 -8.07
N ALA A 426 26.48 8.45 -7.18
CA ALA A 426 25.79 9.66 -6.74
C ALA A 426 26.73 10.70 -6.11
N ARG A 427 27.00 11.79 -6.82
CA ARG A 427 27.84 12.92 -6.38
C ARG A 427 26.96 13.99 -5.73
N ARG A 428 27.52 14.75 -4.78
CA ARG A 428 26.84 15.93 -4.22
C ARG A 428 26.91 17.08 -5.23
N LEU A 429 25.77 17.46 -5.80
CA LEU A 429 25.66 18.57 -6.76
C LEU A 429 25.45 19.91 -6.03
N ALA A 430 24.66 19.92 -4.96
CA ALA A 430 24.38 21.12 -4.16
C ALA A 430 24.29 20.82 -2.65
N ARG A 431 24.09 21.87 -1.85
CA ARG A 431 23.72 21.79 -0.44
C ARG A 431 22.69 22.87 -0.16
N LEU A 432 21.51 22.45 0.32
CA LEU A 432 20.43 23.35 0.69
C LEU A 432 20.45 23.64 2.21
N ASP A 433 19.61 24.60 2.62
CA ASP A 433 19.42 25.03 4.01
C ASP A 433 17.93 25.40 4.16
N ALA A 434 17.10 24.45 4.58
CA ALA A 434 15.64 24.56 4.60
C ALA A 434 15.13 25.78 5.41
N ARG A 435 15.94 26.23 6.38
CA ARG A 435 15.76 27.47 7.16
C ARG A 435 15.82 28.78 6.34
N ARG A 436 16.05 28.68 5.02
CA ARG A 436 16.02 29.77 4.03
C ARG A 436 14.92 29.59 2.97
N LEU A 437 14.06 28.60 3.15
CA LEU A 437 12.89 28.30 2.30
C LEU A 437 11.62 28.59 3.11
N ALA A 438 10.50 28.82 2.42
CA ALA A 438 9.18 28.81 3.06
C ALA A 438 8.77 27.37 3.45
N ALA A 439 7.80 27.23 4.35
CA ALA A 439 7.21 25.92 4.67
C ALA A 439 6.37 25.36 3.50
N GLY A 440 6.04 24.08 3.60
CA GLY A 440 5.46 23.28 2.52
C GLY A 440 6.51 22.74 1.55
N ASP A 441 6.05 22.25 0.41
CA ASP A 441 6.87 21.43 -0.50
C ASP A 441 7.75 22.22 -1.48
N TRP A 442 8.83 21.56 -1.89
CA TRP A 442 9.81 22.07 -2.83
C TRP A 442 10.32 20.95 -3.73
N THR A 443 10.08 21.08 -5.03
CA THR A 443 10.57 20.12 -6.03
C THR A 443 11.98 20.49 -6.49
N LEU A 444 12.87 19.50 -6.50
CA LEU A 444 14.15 19.50 -7.20
C LEU A 444 13.96 18.98 -8.63
N ARG A 445 14.71 19.52 -9.57
CA ARG A 445 14.67 19.10 -10.98
C ARG A 445 16.07 19.07 -11.57
N LEU A 446 16.46 17.92 -12.14
CA LEU A 446 17.79 17.69 -12.68
C LEU A 446 17.71 17.43 -14.18
N HIS A 447 18.09 18.43 -14.98
CA HIS A 447 18.29 18.25 -16.41
C HIS A 447 19.69 17.72 -16.70
N ALA A 448 19.80 16.73 -17.58
CA ALA A 448 21.03 16.31 -18.24
C ALA A 448 20.88 16.42 -19.76
N THR A 449 21.95 16.79 -20.46
CA THR A 449 21.97 16.88 -21.93
C THR A 449 23.31 16.39 -22.47
N ASP A 450 23.27 15.50 -23.45
CA ASP A 450 24.44 14.85 -24.04
C ASP A 450 24.92 15.55 -25.33
N ALA A 451 26.10 15.15 -25.84
CA ALA A 451 26.71 15.76 -27.03
C ALA A 451 25.95 15.52 -28.35
N HIS A 452 24.90 14.70 -28.33
CA HIS A 452 23.96 14.50 -29.44
C HIS A 452 22.62 15.22 -29.20
N ALA A 453 22.56 16.12 -28.20
CA ALA A 453 21.38 16.82 -27.73
C ALA A 453 20.25 15.91 -27.19
N ASN A 454 20.54 14.65 -26.82
CA ASN A 454 19.57 13.87 -26.05
C ASN A 454 19.46 14.44 -24.64
N GLN A 455 18.23 14.62 -24.19
CA GLN A 455 17.90 15.09 -22.85
C GLN A 455 17.52 13.89 -21.96
N GLY A 456 17.82 13.99 -20.68
CA GLY A 456 17.33 13.11 -19.63
C GLY A 456 17.01 13.95 -18.40
N GLU A 457 15.93 13.64 -17.71
CA GLU A 457 15.41 14.47 -16.62
C GLU A 457 14.89 13.65 -15.45
N ASP A 458 15.02 14.20 -14.25
CA ASP A 458 14.55 13.59 -13.02
C ASP A 458 14.05 14.67 -12.03
N ARG A 459 13.03 14.31 -11.23
CA ARG A 459 12.35 15.18 -10.26
C ARG A 459 12.28 14.46 -8.90
N ASP A 460 12.31 15.22 -7.81
CA ASP A 460 12.24 14.73 -6.43
C ASP A 460 11.63 15.82 -5.53
N VAL A 461 10.69 15.46 -4.66
CA VAL A 461 10.00 16.40 -3.76
C VAL A 461 10.48 16.21 -2.32
N PHE A 462 10.84 17.31 -1.67
CA PHE A 462 11.11 17.36 -0.23
C PHE A 462 10.28 18.44 0.45
N HIS A 463 9.99 18.22 1.73
CA HIS A 463 9.05 19.02 2.50
C HIS A 463 9.78 19.88 3.55
N VAL A 464 9.34 21.13 3.80
CA VAL A 464 10.02 22.07 4.71
C VAL A 464 9.18 22.42 5.94
N ILE A 465 9.67 22.03 7.13
CA ILE A 465 8.93 22.19 8.40
C ILE A 465 9.47 23.34 9.25
N HIS A 466 8.60 24.31 9.57
CA HIS A 466 8.90 25.47 10.43
C HIS A 466 8.11 25.53 11.75
N ASP A 467 7.70 24.40 12.31
CA ASP A 467 7.12 24.39 13.66
C ASP A 467 8.20 24.64 14.75
N ARG A 468 7.84 25.44 15.75
CA ARG A 468 8.60 25.75 16.97
C ARG A 468 8.32 24.78 18.12
N ALA A 469 7.11 24.20 18.17
CA ALA A 469 6.71 23.19 19.16
C ALA A 469 7.32 21.81 18.87
N LEU A 470 7.74 21.55 17.63
CA LEU A 470 8.35 20.27 17.25
C LEU A 470 9.73 20.10 17.93
N LYS A 471 9.78 19.25 18.97
CA LYS A 471 10.90 19.11 19.91
C LYS A 471 12.25 18.95 19.19
N ARG A 472 13.30 19.51 19.80
CA ARG A 472 14.68 19.40 19.28
C ARG A 472 15.10 17.93 19.14
N GLY A 473 15.39 17.53 17.90
CA GLY A 473 15.76 16.15 17.52
C GLY A 473 14.72 15.46 16.64
N TYR A 474 13.55 16.08 16.42
CA TYR A 474 12.48 15.58 15.57
C TYR A 474 12.30 16.42 14.28
N PRO A 475 11.78 15.85 13.17
CA PRO A 475 11.38 14.45 13.04
C PRO A 475 12.58 13.49 13.05
N LYS A 476 12.35 12.27 13.57
CA LYS A 476 13.34 11.21 13.65
C LYS A 476 13.01 10.17 12.57
N SER A 477 13.87 10.05 11.57
CA SER A 477 13.71 9.02 10.54
C SER A 477 14.00 7.63 11.11
N LEU A 478 13.08 6.70 10.88
CA LEU A 478 13.15 5.29 11.26
C LEU A 478 13.90 4.45 10.21
N GLY A 479 14.04 4.98 8.98
CA GLY A 479 14.68 4.29 7.84
C GLY A 479 13.86 3.14 7.24
N THR A 480 12.61 3.02 7.66
CA THR A 480 11.61 1.99 7.34
C THR A 480 10.24 2.56 7.71
N SER A 481 9.15 2.00 7.19
CA SER A 481 7.80 2.51 7.48
C SER A 481 7.35 2.40 8.94
N GLY A 482 6.36 3.23 9.27
CA GLY A 482 5.72 3.34 10.58
C GLY A 482 4.19 3.25 10.50
N GLU A 483 3.67 2.03 10.34
CA GLU A 483 2.23 1.73 10.38
C GLU A 483 1.70 1.60 11.81
N ALA A 484 2.54 1.14 12.73
CA ALA A 484 2.18 0.90 14.12
C ALA A 484 2.05 2.21 14.90
N SER A 485 0.97 2.35 15.68
CA SER A 485 0.76 3.55 16.51
C SER A 485 1.72 3.54 17.71
N PRO A 486 2.25 4.72 18.14
CA PRO A 486 3.10 4.83 19.31
C PRO A 486 2.32 4.57 20.61
N ALA A 487 2.84 3.69 21.47
CA ALA A 487 2.32 3.47 22.82
C ALA A 487 3.16 4.23 23.85
N LEU A 488 2.52 4.93 24.78
CA LEU A 488 3.19 5.78 25.78
C LEU A 488 3.06 5.18 27.19
N ALA A 489 4.15 4.65 27.74
CA ALA A 489 4.14 3.97 29.04
C ALA A 489 5.51 4.03 29.75
N ASP A 490 5.52 4.10 31.08
CA ASP A 490 6.76 3.99 31.87
C ASP A 490 7.30 2.55 31.85
N VAL A 491 8.11 2.24 30.84
CA VAL A 491 8.75 0.92 30.68
C VAL A 491 9.94 0.81 31.62
N ASN A 492 10.66 1.91 31.81
CA ASN A 492 11.92 1.93 32.55
C ASN A 492 11.73 2.05 34.07
N GLY A 493 10.54 2.39 34.57
CA GLY A 493 10.20 2.54 35.98
C GLY A 493 10.83 3.78 36.64
N ASP A 494 10.83 4.92 35.95
CA ASP A 494 11.32 6.22 36.49
C ASP A 494 10.22 7.30 36.67
N GLY A 495 8.96 7.00 36.31
CA GLY A 495 7.80 7.89 36.49
C GLY A 495 7.50 8.82 35.31
N VAL A 496 8.22 8.73 34.19
CA VAL A 496 7.93 9.43 32.92
C VAL A 496 7.54 8.38 31.88
N LYS A 497 6.64 8.70 30.94
CA LYS A 497 6.29 7.76 29.86
C LYS A 497 7.46 7.66 28.87
N ASP A 498 7.82 6.42 28.52
CA ASP A 498 8.71 6.12 27.41
C ASP A 498 7.89 5.97 26.11
N ILE A 499 8.46 6.33 24.96
CA ILE A 499 7.82 6.14 23.65
C ILE A 499 8.16 4.74 23.14
N VAL A 500 7.17 3.87 23.05
CA VAL A 500 7.27 2.49 22.52
C VAL A 500 6.69 2.47 21.10
N LEU A 501 7.47 1.99 20.12
CA LEU A 501 7.06 2.01 18.71
C LEU A 501 7.53 0.77 17.96
N ALA A 502 6.64 0.10 17.23
CA ALA A 502 6.99 -0.98 16.30
C ALA A 502 7.14 -0.46 14.85
N THR A 503 7.72 -1.28 13.97
CA THR A 503 8.04 -0.88 12.58
C THR A 503 8.03 -2.06 11.61
N ALA A 504 7.72 -1.82 10.34
CA ALA A 504 7.90 -2.79 9.25
C ALA A 504 9.34 -3.27 9.06
N GLY A 505 10.33 -2.53 9.58
CA GLY A 505 11.71 -2.99 9.66
C GLY A 505 11.87 -4.26 10.50
N GLY A 506 10.85 -4.64 11.27
CA GLY A 506 10.89 -5.76 12.21
C GLY A 506 11.60 -5.40 13.50
N HIS A 507 11.54 -4.13 13.90
CA HIS A 507 12.11 -3.56 15.12
C HIS A 507 11.02 -2.96 16.00
N VAL A 508 11.10 -3.22 17.30
CA VAL A 508 10.40 -2.48 18.36
C VAL A 508 11.44 -1.61 19.06
N HIS A 509 11.18 -0.31 19.11
CA HIS A 509 11.99 0.71 19.77
C HIS A 509 11.37 1.07 21.12
N VAL A 510 12.22 1.49 22.06
CA VAL A 510 11.76 2.18 23.27
C VAL A 510 12.71 3.35 23.54
N TRP A 511 12.22 4.57 23.34
CA TRP A 511 12.95 5.78 23.69
C TRP A 511 12.52 6.26 25.06
N SER A 512 13.49 6.32 25.98
CA SER A 512 13.33 6.95 27.29
C SER A 512 12.77 8.35 27.11
N GLY A 513 11.66 8.67 27.76
CA GLY A 513 11.07 10.00 27.66
C GLY A 513 12.04 11.06 28.19
N ARG A 514 12.32 10.96 29.50
CA ARG A 514 13.26 11.79 30.28
C ARG A 514 14.61 12.09 29.60
N THR A 515 15.16 11.15 28.82
CA THR A 515 16.48 11.32 28.18
C THR A 515 16.44 11.44 26.65
N ARG A 516 15.30 11.17 26.01
CA ARG A 516 15.10 11.03 24.55
C ARG A 516 16.03 10.02 23.86
N ARG A 517 16.68 9.12 24.62
CA ARG A 517 17.60 8.08 24.13
C ARG A 517 16.93 6.71 24.14
N GLU A 518 17.37 5.82 23.26
CA GLU A 518 16.97 4.41 23.26
C GLU A 518 17.34 3.76 24.61
N LEU A 519 16.42 3.02 25.22
CA LEU A 519 16.64 2.39 26.53
C LEU A 519 17.71 1.28 26.48
N PRO A 520 18.45 1.03 27.57
CA PRO A 520 19.42 -0.06 27.63
C PRO A 520 18.78 -1.43 27.36
N GLY A 521 19.14 -2.03 26.21
CA GLY A 521 18.57 -3.28 25.73
C GLY A 521 17.58 -3.13 24.57
N TRP A 522 17.32 -1.91 24.10
CA TRP A 522 16.49 -1.60 22.94
C TRP A 522 17.35 -1.02 21.79
N PRO A 523 16.87 -1.03 20.53
CA PRO A 523 15.65 -1.69 20.07
C PRO A 523 15.77 -3.21 20.10
N ARG A 524 14.64 -3.91 19.96
CA ARG A 524 14.58 -5.36 19.79
C ARG A 524 13.96 -5.72 18.45
N SER A 525 14.58 -6.68 17.77
CA SER A 525 14.06 -7.20 16.51
C SER A 525 13.26 -8.49 16.71
N MET A 526 12.34 -8.73 15.78
CA MET A 526 11.78 -10.05 15.50
C MET A 526 12.87 -11.05 15.06
N LEU A 527 12.52 -12.31 14.80
CA LEU A 527 13.40 -13.28 14.14
C LEU A 527 13.45 -13.03 12.61
N PRO A 528 14.43 -13.58 11.88
CA PRO A 528 14.39 -13.53 10.41
C PRO A 528 13.14 -14.24 9.86
N ALA A 529 12.65 -13.77 8.71
CA ALA A 529 11.48 -14.36 8.07
C ALA A 529 11.76 -15.83 7.66
N PRO A 530 10.81 -16.77 7.85
CA PRO A 530 10.91 -18.12 7.30
C PRO A 530 11.14 -18.10 5.79
N GLY A 531 11.84 -19.11 5.24
CA GLY A 531 12.16 -19.18 3.80
C GLY A 531 13.32 -18.27 3.33
N SER A 532 13.41 -17.04 3.85
CA SER A 532 14.26 -15.93 3.37
C SER A 532 15.79 -16.13 3.21
N LYS A 533 16.33 -17.32 3.51
CA LYS A 533 17.77 -17.64 3.42
C LYS A 533 18.38 -17.48 2.02
N ALA A 534 17.59 -17.44 0.96
CA ALA A 534 18.08 -17.13 -0.39
C ALA A 534 18.31 -15.62 -0.54
N ALA A 535 17.24 -14.82 -0.45
CA ALA A 535 17.30 -13.37 -0.53
C ALA A 535 18.28 -12.76 0.48
N ALA A 536 18.35 -13.29 1.71
CA ALA A 536 19.22 -12.76 2.74
C ALA A 536 20.73 -12.83 2.43
N ARG A 537 21.17 -13.64 1.46
CA ARG A 537 22.56 -13.64 0.96
C ARG A 537 22.87 -12.47 0.03
N ARG A 538 21.84 -11.85 -0.56
CA ARG A 538 21.94 -10.71 -1.49
C ARG A 538 21.69 -9.38 -0.79
N ILE A 539 20.69 -9.32 0.10
CA ILE A 539 20.19 -8.07 0.71
C ILE A 539 20.36 -7.98 2.24
N GLY A 540 21.04 -8.96 2.86
CA GLY A 540 21.17 -9.05 4.32
C GLY A 540 19.88 -9.52 5.01
N THR A 541 19.80 -9.43 6.33
CA THR A 541 18.68 -10.00 7.10
C THR A 541 17.31 -9.49 6.62
N VAL A 542 16.45 -10.43 6.23
CA VAL A 542 15.06 -10.21 5.81
C VAL A 542 14.11 -10.45 6.98
N ARG A 543 13.08 -9.61 7.11
CA ARG A 543 12.14 -9.56 8.23
C ARG A 543 10.74 -9.24 7.70
N ALA A 544 9.71 -9.78 8.33
CA ALA A 544 8.33 -9.59 7.87
C ALA A 544 7.77 -8.21 8.22
N GLY A 545 8.12 -7.70 9.40
CA GLY A 545 7.65 -6.42 9.91
C GLY A 545 6.66 -6.56 11.07
N PHE A 546 6.40 -5.42 11.70
CA PHE A 546 5.33 -5.20 12.66
C PHE A 546 4.47 -4.04 12.13
N VAL A 547 3.16 -4.26 12.00
CA VAL A 547 2.18 -3.22 11.61
C VAL A 547 1.18 -2.93 12.73
N GLY A 548 0.79 -3.95 13.51
CA GLY A 548 0.04 -3.76 14.75
C GLY A 548 0.86 -3.04 15.82
N SER A 549 0.18 -2.24 16.64
CA SER A 549 0.79 -1.39 17.66
C SER A 549 1.38 -2.22 18.82
N PRO A 550 2.45 -1.75 19.50
CA PRO A 550 2.93 -2.39 20.72
C PRO A 550 1.87 -2.37 21.83
N ALA A 551 1.90 -3.37 22.72
CA ALA A 551 1.17 -3.36 23.97
C ALA A 551 2.12 -3.42 25.16
N VAL A 552 1.79 -2.71 26.25
CA VAL A 552 2.67 -2.53 27.41
C VAL A 552 1.90 -2.80 28.70
N GLY A 553 2.37 -3.76 29.49
CA GLY A 553 1.70 -4.15 30.72
C GLY A 553 2.40 -5.28 31.48
N ASP A 554 2.00 -5.51 32.73
CA ASP A 554 2.52 -6.60 33.55
C ASP A 554 1.89 -7.95 33.19
N VAL A 555 2.59 -8.72 32.33
CA VAL A 555 2.24 -10.11 32.02
C VAL A 555 3.12 -11.10 32.79
N ALA A 556 4.30 -10.67 33.27
CA ALA A 556 5.21 -11.54 34.03
C ALA A 556 4.88 -11.63 35.54
N GLY A 557 4.17 -10.66 36.11
CA GLY A 557 3.99 -10.46 37.55
C GLY A 557 5.17 -9.75 38.19
N GLY A 558 5.60 -8.62 37.65
CA GLY A 558 6.80 -7.88 38.02
C GLY A 558 6.57 -6.38 38.24
N PRO A 559 7.51 -5.68 38.93
CA PRO A 559 7.37 -4.26 39.28
C PRO A 559 7.62 -3.28 38.11
N ARG A 560 7.66 -3.77 36.88
CA ARG A 560 7.84 -3.02 35.63
C ARG A 560 7.16 -3.79 34.50
N PRO A 561 6.52 -3.12 33.53
CA PRO A 561 5.82 -3.82 32.47
C PRO A 561 6.76 -4.53 31.48
N GLU A 562 6.16 -5.47 30.76
CA GLU A 562 6.66 -6.04 29.52
C GLU A 562 6.15 -5.23 28.33
N VAL A 563 6.87 -5.33 27.21
CA VAL A 563 6.46 -4.86 25.89
C VAL A 563 6.16 -6.07 25.01
N ILE A 564 4.98 -6.09 24.41
CA ILE A 564 4.43 -7.13 23.55
C ILE A 564 4.25 -6.56 22.14
N ALA A 565 4.54 -7.35 21.10
CA ALA A 565 4.26 -6.99 19.70
C ALA A 565 3.94 -8.23 18.87
N ALA A 566 2.98 -8.12 17.94
CA ALA A 566 2.58 -9.20 17.03
C ALA A 566 3.01 -8.88 15.61
N GLY A 567 3.66 -9.83 14.92
CA GLY A 567 4.33 -9.61 13.64
C GLY A 567 3.73 -10.39 12.47
N LEU A 568 3.96 -9.87 11.26
CA LEU A 568 3.57 -10.47 9.98
C LEU A 568 4.25 -11.83 9.69
N ASP A 569 5.22 -12.24 10.53
CA ASP A 569 5.82 -13.59 10.51
C ASP A 569 5.03 -14.63 11.33
N GLY A 570 3.81 -14.30 11.75
CA GLY A 570 2.90 -15.18 12.49
C GLY A 570 3.35 -15.46 13.93
N ARG A 571 4.02 -14.48 14.53
CA ARG A 571 4.60 -14.59 15.87
C ARG A 571 4.22 -13.42 16.76
N VAL A 572 3.85 -13.74 18.00
CA VAL A 572 3.79 -12.76 19.09
C VAL A 572 5.09 -12.82 19.86
N TYR A 573 5.69 -11.65 20.07
CA TYR A 573 6.91 -11.44 20.83
C TYR A 573 6.58 -10.73 22.15
N ALA A 574 7.29 -11.07 23.21
CA ALA A 574 7.22 -10.35 24.48
C ALA A 574 8.62 -10.24 25.09
N TRP A 575 8.94 -9.04 25.59
CA TRP A 575 10.21 -8.71 26.25
C TRP A 575 9.94 -7.94 27.54
N SER A 576 10.69 -8.24 28.60
CA SER A 576 10.67 -7.40 29.81
C SER A 576 11.28 -6.02 29.51
N SER A 577 10.97 -5.02 30.32
CA SER A 577 11.53 -3.64 30.28
C SER A 577 12.99 -3.46 29.85
N ARG A 578 13.90 -4.39 30.21
CA ARG A 578 15.33 -4.40 29.79
C ARG A 578 15.60 -5.11 28.45
N GLY A 579 14.58 -5.19 27.58
CA GLY A 579 14.59 -5.90 26.30
C GLY A 579 14.86 -7.41 26.40
N ARG A 580 14.70 -8.07 27.56
CA ARG A 580 14.99 -9.52 27.67
C ARG A 580 13.74 -10.30 27.27
N ARG A 581 13.85 -11.14 26.23
CA ARG A 581 12.73 -11.93 25.71
C ARG A 581 12.22 -12.89 26.79
N LEU A 582 10.90 -12.94 26.98
CA LEU A 582 10.27 -13.77 27.99
C LEU A 582 10.37 -15.27 27.66
N ARG A 583 10.29 -16.11 28.71
CA ARG A 583 10.19 -17.56 28.56
C ARG A 583 8.86 -17.92 27.88
N GLY A 584 8.93 -18.74 26.84
CA GLY A 584 7.78 -19.11 26.01
C GLY A 584 7.60 -18.25 24.76
N PHE A 585 8.32 -17.14 24.64
CA PHE A 585 8.23 -16.25 23.48
C PHE A 585 9.44 -16.41 22.53
N PRO A 586 9.27 -16.20 21.20
CA PRO A 586 8.00 -15.88 20.56
C PRO A 586 7.00 -17.05 20.53
N PHE A 587 5.72 -16.75 20.71
CA PHE A 587 4.63 -17.65 20.32
C PHE A 587 4.56 -17.70 18.77
N HIS A 588 3.97 -18.74 18.20
CA HIS A 588 3.96 -18.96 16.74
C HIS A 588 2.69 -19.69 16.29
N ILE A 589 1.92 -19.07 15.40
CA ILE A 589 0.76 -19.70 14.74
C ILE A 589 1.29 -20.81 13.82
N ARG A 590 0.85 -22.06 14.03
CA ARG A 590 1.44 -23.24 13.37
C ARG A 590 0.79 -23.59 12.01
N LEU A 591 0.57 -22.59 11.17
CA LEU A 591 0.26 -22.82 9.75
C LEU A 591 1.55 -23.17 8.99
N ARG A 592 1.60 -24.29 8.27
CA ARG A 592 2.78 -24.71 7.46
C ARG A 592 2.76 -24.19 6.03
N ARG A 593 1.59 -23.80 5.55
CA ARG A 593 1.21 -23.23 4.27
C ARG A 593 -0.05 -22.39 4.50
N PRO A 594 -0.45 -21.52 3.57
CA PRO A 594 -1.82 -21.02 3.50
C PRO A 594 -2.84 -22.16 3.59
N ALA A 595 -3.98 -21.89 4.21
CA ALA A 595 -5.08 -22.83 4.45
C ALA A 595 -6.35 -22.40 3.69
N GLU A 596 -7.36 -23.28 3.67
CA GLU A 596 -8.68 -23.01 3.08
C GLU A 596 -8.61 -22.45 1.64
N LYS A 597 -8.16 -23.28 0.69
CA LYS A 597 -7.90 -22.90 -0.73
C LYS A 597 -6.92 -21.72 -0.90
N GLY A 598 -6.11 -21.44 0.12
CA GLY A 598 -5.14 -20.34 0.10
C GLY A 598 -5.66 -19.00 0.64
N ARG A 599 -6.92 -18.89 1.09
CA ARG A 599 -7.44 -17.62 1.63
C ARG A 599 -6.87 -17.23 3.00
N LEU A 600 -6.40 -18.18 3.79
CA LEU A 600 -5.92 -17.95 5.16
C LEU A 600 -4.41 -18.12 5.27
N ASP A 601 -3.72 -17.23 5.98
CA ASP A 601 -2.27 -17.35 6.26
C ASP A 601 -1.95 -17.15 7.75
N ALA A 602 -0.66 -17.18 8.12
CA ALA A 602 -0.25 -17.12 9.53
C ALA A 602 -0.09 -15.69 10.09
N ALA A 603 -0.28 -14.63 9.28
CA ALA A 603 0.05 -13.26 9.65
C ALA A 603 -0.83 -12.72 10.80
N ILE A 604 -0.27 -11.76 11.54
CA ILE A 604 -1.00 -11.03 12.58
C ILE A 604 -0.92 -9.54 12.22
N TYR A 605 -2.01 -9.02 11.68
CA TYR A 605 -2.22 -7.58 11.43
C TYR A 605 -2.77 -6.89 12.69
N ALA A 606 -3.65 -7.59 13.42
CA ALA A 606 -4.27 -7.15 14.66
C ALA A 606 -3.25 -6.69 15.72
N THR A 607 -3.61 -5.62 16.42
CA THR A 607 -2.85 -5.12 17.57
C THR A 607 -3.14 -5.97 18.81
N PRO A 608 -2.12 -6.49 19.53
CA PRO A 608 -2.36 -7.27 20.74
C PRO A 608 -2.93 -6.40 21.87
N ALA A 609 -3.94 -6.91 22.58
CA ALA A 609 -4.53 -6.29 23.77
C ALA A 609 -4.15 -7.06 25.06
N LEU A 610 -4.13 -6.38 26.22
CA LEU A 610 -3.73 -6.97 27.52
C LEU A 610 -4.81 -6.82 28.60
N ALA A 611 -5.36 -7.92 29.10
CA ALA A 611 -6.44 -7.92 30.10
C ALA A 611 -6.44 -9.13 31.04
N HIS A 612 -7.24 -9.08 32.12
CA HIS A 612 -7.23 -10.07 33.21
C HIS A 612 -8.17 -11.29 32.99
N LEU A 613 -8.15 -11.91 31.80
CA LEU A 613 -9.04 -13.03 31.44
C LEU A 613 -8.96 -14.20 32.44
N SER A 614 -7.76 -14.56 32.91
CA SER A 614 -7.59 -15.69 33.84
C SER A 614 -7.83 -15.35 35.32
N ARG A 615 -8.18 -14.11 35.66
CA ARG A 615 -8.38 -13.59 37.05
C ARG A 615 -7.23 -13.90 38.05
N HIS A 616 -6.02 -14.25 37.58
CA HIS A 616 -4.85 -14.60 38.41
C HIS A 616 -3.91 -13.42 38.75
N GLY A 617 -4.40 -12.18 38.71
CA GLY A 617 -3.60 -10.99 39.07
C GLY A 617 -2.48 -10.61 38.08
N LYS A 618 -2.44 -11.19 36.88
CA LYS A 618 -1.53 -10.84 35.78
C LYS A 618 -2.34 -10.59 34.51
N LEU A 619 -1.78 -9.85 33.57
CA LEU A 619 -2.42 -9.67 32.26
C LEU A 619 -2.14 -10.89 31.36
N ASP A 620 -3.19 -11.31 30.66
CA ASP A 620 -3.16 -12.23 29.53
C ASP A 620 -3.19 -11.42 28.23
N ILE A 621 -2.62 -11.96 27.15
CA ILE A 621 -2.44 -11.31 25.84
C ILE A 621 -3.47 -11.85 24.85
N VAL A 622 -4.24 -10.97 24.19
CA VAL A 622 -5.31 -11.32 23.24
C VAL A 622 -5.02 -10.73 21.85
N PHE A 623 -5.31 -11.47 20.77
CA PHE A 623 -5.15 -11.03 19.37
C PHE A 623 -5.88 -11.95 18.37
N GLY A 624 -6.53 -11.40 17.36
CA GLY A 624 -6.93 -12.08 16.13
C GLY A 624 -5.74 -12.33 15.18
N ALA A 625 -5.98 -13.15 14.14
CA ALA A 625 -4.98 -13.45 13.11
C ALA A 625 -5.60 -13.84 11.75
N ALA A 626 -4.77 -13.84 10.71
CA ALA A 626 -5.13 -14.19 9.34
C ALA A 626 -5.48 -15.69 9.12
N ASP A 627 -5.48 -16.52 10.17
CA ASP A 627 -5.96 -17.91 10.14
C ASP A 627 -7.41 -18.08 10.63
N GLN A 628 -8.16 -16.97 10.69
CA GLN A 628 -9.55 -16.84 11.14
C GLN A 628 -9.76 -17.16 12.64
N ARG A 629 -8.72 -17.00 13.47
CA ARG A 629 -8.76 -17.31 14.90
C ARG A 629 -8.38 -16.15 15.80
N ILE A 630 -9.06 -16.10 16.95
CA ILE A 630 -8.71 -15.23 18.06
C ILE A 630 -7.98 -16.06 19.11
N TYR A 631 -6.86 -15.55 19.59
CA TYR A 631 -5.95 -16.19 20.53
C TYR A 631 -5.95 -15.47 21.87
N ALA A 632 -5.84 -16.22 22.96
CA ALA A 632 -5.51 -15.68 24.28
C ALA A 632 -4.37 -16.47 24.93
N LEU A 633 -3.32 -15.78 25.37
CA LEU A 633 -2.08 -16.34 25.92
C LEU A 633 -1.79 -15.80 27.32
N LYS A 634 -1.34 -16.68 28.23
CA LYS A 634 -0.68 -16.26 29.46
C LYS A 634 0.67 -15.61 29.15
N GLY A 635 1.16 -14.73 30.01
CA GLY A 635 2.51 -14.12 29.95
C GLY A 635 3.72 -15.09 29.98
N ASN A 636 3.49 -16.41 29.89
CA ASN A 636 4.51 -17.45 29.68
C ASN A 636 4.39 -18.18 28.31
N GLY A 637 3.60 -17.63 27.37
CA GLY A 637 3.45 -18.12 26.00
C GLY A 637 2.54 -19.35 25.85
N ARG A 638 1.79 -19.72 26.89
CA ARG A 638 0.78 -20.81 26.83
C ARG A 638 -0.60 -20.25 26.58
N LEU A 639 -1.39 -20.93 25.75
CA LEU A 639 -2.82 -20.66 25.55
C LEU A 639 -3.60 -20.72 26.87
N LEU A 640 -4.64 -19.90 26.96
CA LEU A 640 -5.70 -20.06 27.95
C LEU A 640 -6.59 -21.29 27.60
N PRO A 641 -7.17 -21.98 28.60
CA PRO A 641 -8.19 -22.99 28.34
C PRO A 641 -9.37 -22.40 27.55
N GLY A 642 -9.81 -23.10 26.50
CA GLY A 642 -10.85 -22.62 25.58
C GLY A 642 -10.33 -21.81 24.38
N TRP A 643 -9.03 -21.52 24.30
CA TRP A 643 -8.43 -20.72 23.23
C TRP A 643 -7.39 -21.52 22.42
N PRO A 644 -7.18 -21.21 21.12
CA PRO A 644 -7.86 -20.18 20.33
C PRO A 644 -9.28 -20.57 19.93
N VAL A 645 -10.09 -19.56 19.61
CA VAL A 645 -11.47 -19.71 19.10
C VAL A 645 -11.52 -19.43 17.60
N LEU A 646 -12.50 -20.03 16.90
CA LEU A 646 -12.78 -19.76 15.48
C LEU A 646 -13.85 -18.66 15.36
N ALA A 647 -13.47 -17.54 14.76
CA ALA A 647 -14.39 -16.45 14.43
C ALA A 647 -14.93 -16.67 13.01
N ARG A 648 -15.92 -17.58 12.91
CA ARG A 648 -16.59 -17.93 11.64
C ARG A 648 -18.10 -18.10 11.83
N ASP A 649 -18.87 -17.66 10.83
CA ASP A 649 -20.30 -17.88 10.69
C ASP A 649 -20.54 -18.89 9.56
N THR A 650 -20.47 -20.16 9.96
CA THR A 650 -20.74 -21.32 9.11
C THR A 650 -22.22 -21.56 8.83
N ALA A 651 -23.14 -20.84 9.50
CA ALA A 651 -24.58 -20.98 9.27
C ALA A 651 -25.01 -20.17 8.05
N SER A 652 -24.41 -18.99 7.85
CA SER A 652 -24.66 -18.11 6.70
C SER A 652 -23.85 -18.47 5.43
N GLY A 653 -23.11 -19.60 5.43
CA GLY A 653 -22.46 -20.15 4.24
C GLY A 653 -21.24 -19.40 3.68
N GLY A 654 -20.62 -18.51 4.46
CA GLY A 654 -19.53 -17.64 4.00
C GLY A 654 -18.21 -18.38 3.75
N ASP A 655 -17.43 -17.90 2.77
CA ASP A 655 -16.04 -18.31 2.58
C ASP A 655 -15.17 -17.88 3.80
N PRO A 656 -14.06 -18.58 4.08
CA PRO A 656 -13.20 -18.28 5.23
C PRO A 656 -12.31 -17.06 4.96
N GLU A 657 -12.26 -16.15 5.93
CA GLU A 657 -11.59 -14.85 5.79
C GLU A 657 -10.69 -14.48 6.98
N LYS A 658 -9.84 -13.47 6.75
CA LYS A 658 -8.79 -13.03 7.69
C LYS A 658 -9.34 -12.15 8.83
N ILE A 659 -8.56 -11.99 9.88
CA ILE A 659 -8.80 -10.99 10.94
C ILE A 659 -7.73 -9.91 10.86
N LEU A 660 -8.16 -8.66 10.71
CA LEU A 660 -7.34 -7.44 10.68
C LEU A 660 -7.68 -6.48 11.82
N SER A 661 -8.99 -6.38 12.10
CA SER A 661 -9.58 -5.84 13.33
C SER A 661 -8.77 -6.23 14.56
N SER A 662 -8.65 -5.31 15.53
CA SER A 662 -7.97 -5.56 16.80
C SER A 662 -9.00 -5.84 17.92
N PRO A 663 -8.70 -6.72 18.89
CA PRO A 663 -9.65 -7.08 19.93
C PRO A 663 -10.00 -5.88 20.82
N ALA A 664 -11.25 -5.85 21.26
CA ALA A 664 -11.78 -4.98 22.30
C ALA A 664 -12.04 -5.83 23.55
N ILE A 665 -11.81 -5.29 24.74
CA ILE A 665 -11.96 -6.06 25.99
C ILE A 665 -12.70 -5.27 27.06
N GLY A 666 -13.90 -5.73 27.41
CA GLY A 666 -14.85 -5.10 28.33
C GLY A 666 -15.79 -6.13 28.96
N ASP A 667 -16.81 -5.72 29.72
CA ASP A 667 -17.83 -6.61 30.29
C ASP A 667 -19.17 -6.33 29.58
N LEU A 668 -19.49 -7.16 28.59
CA LEU A 668 -20.71 -7.01 27.79
C LEU A 668 -21.92 -7.63 28.49
N ASN A 669 -21.71 -8.64 29.33
CA ASN A 669 -22.78 -9.45 29.90
C ASN A 669 -23.09 -9.10 31.38
N GLY A 670 -22.16 -8.46 32.09
CA GLY A 670 -22.29 -8.02 33.48
C GLY A 670 -21.91 -9.06 34.54
N ASP A 671 -21.06 -10.05 34.23
CA ASP A 671 -20.57 -11.06 35.21
C ASP A 671 -19.25 -10.67 35.92
N GLY A 672 -18.72 -9.48 35.63
CA GLY A 672 -17.45 -8.97 36.14
C GLY A 672 -16.23 -9.64 35.52
N SER A 673 -16.39 -10.39 34.42
CA SER A 673 -15.28 -10.90 33.59
C SER A 673 -15.10 -10.04 32.34
N PRO A 674 -13.86 -9.91 31.84
CA PRO A 674 -13.65 -9.43 30.48
C PRO A 674 -14.16 -10.45 29.45
N ASP A 675 -15.09 -10.01 28.61
CA ASP A 675 -15.39 -10.54 27.29
C ASP A 675 -14.41 -9.93 26.26
N VAL A 676 -14.23 -10.62 25.14
CA VAL A 676 -13.39 -10.21 23.99
C VAL A 676 -14.28 -10.04 22.78
N VAL A 677 -14.21 -8.87 22.13
CA VAL A 677 -14.99 -8.51 20.94
C VAL A 677 -14.04 -8.24 19.78
N GLU A 678 -14.29 -8.80 18.59
CA GLU A 678 -13.39 -8.62 17.43
C GLU A 678 -14.14 -8.73 16.10
N GLY A 679 -13.79 -7.89 15.12
CA GLY A 679 -14.31 -7.91 13.75
C GLY A 679 -13.63 -8.96 12.88
N THR A 680 -14.20 -9.23 11.71
CA THR A 680 -13.67 -10.20 10.74
C THR A 680 -13.90 -9.73 9.31
N ALA A 681 -13.04 -10.15 8.39
CA ALA A 681 -13.21 -9.86 6.96
C ALA A 681 -14.30 -10.71 6.27
N GLU A 682 -15.03 -11.56 7.01
CA GLU A 682 -16.12 -12.37 6.46
C GLU A 682 -17.18 -11.47 5.82
N THR A 683 -17.55 -11.77 4.58
CA THR A 683 -18.47 -10.97 3.76
C THR A 683 -19.68 -11.80 3.35
N TYR A 684 -20.88 -11.25 3.51
CA TYR A 684 -22.15 -11.91 3.20
C TYR A 684 -23.06 -11.00 2.37
N GLY A 685 -23.86 -11.59 1.48
CA GLY A 685 -24.77 -10.86 0.60
C GLY A 685 -24.09 -10.35 -0.69
N THR A 686 -24.82 -9.55 -1.44
CA THR A 686 -24.43 -9.06 -2.78
C THR A 686 -24.62 -7.56 -2.87
N THR A 687 -23.60 -6.83 -3.32
CA THR A 687 -23.63 -5.38 -3.58
C THR A 687 -24.92 -4.99 -4.34
N PRO A 688 -25.67 -3.96 -3.90
CA PRO A 688 -25.37 -2.97 -2.86
C PRO A 688 -25.81 -3.36 -1.43
N ASN A 689 -26.14 -4.63 -1.16
CA ASN A 689 -26.65 -5.10 0.13
C ASN A 689 -25.73 -6.19 0.71
N GLN A 690 -24.70 -5.79 1.44
CA GLN A 690 -23.77 -6.72 2.09
C GLN A 690 -23.69 -6.53 3.61
N SER A 691 -23.05 -7.48 4.30
CA SER A 691 -22.75 -7.38 5.72
C SER A 691 -21.45 -8.09 6.10
N GLY A 692 -20.73 -7.51 7.06
CA GLY A 692 -19.62 -8.16 7.76
C GLY A 692 -20.07 -8.93 9.00
N ARG A 693 -19.12 -9.43 9.80
CA ARG A 693 -19.38 -10.09 11.10
C ARG A 693 -18.45 -9.59 12.21
N VAL A 694 -19.02 -9.40 13.39
CA VAL A 694 -18.30 -9.14 14.66
C VAL A 694 -18.70 -10.20 15.68
N TYR A 695 -17.74 -10.69 16.45
CA TYR A 695 -17.93 -11.75 17.44
C TYR A 695 -17.61 -11.27 18.84
N ALA A 696 -18.38 -11.71 19.84
CA ALA A 696 -18.01 -11.62 21.24
C ALA A 696 -17.83 -13.02 21.87
N PHE A 697 -16.76 -13.18 22.66
CA PHE A 697 -16.42 -14.39 23.39
C PHE A 697 -16.03 -14.06 24.83
N SER A 698 -16.62 -14.76 25.80
CA SER A 698 -16.20 -14.69 27.20
C SER A 698 -14.73 -15.09 27.40
N ALA A 699 -14.11 -14.66 28.51
CA ALA A 699 -12.74 -15.02 28.90
C ALA A 699 -12.38 -16.53 28.80
N LYS A 700 -13.38 -17.42 28.80
CA LYS A 700 -13.25 -18.89 28.68
C LYS A 700 -13.31 -19.40 27.23
N GLY A 701 -13.33 -18.53 26.23
CA GLY A 701 -13.46 -18.88 24.80
C GLY A 701 -14.87 -19.31 24.38
N LYS A 702 -15.90 -19.15 25.23
CA LYS A 702 -17.29 -19.43 24.86
C LYS A 702 -17.91 -18.18 24.23
N ARG A 703 -18.39 -18.31 22.98
CA ARG A 703 -19.17 -17.29 22.25
C ARG A 703 -20.38 -16.85 23.07
N LEU A 704 -20.64 -15.56 23.14
CA LEU A 704 -21.78 -15.01 23.89
C LEU A 704 -23.12 -15.26 23.15
N PRO A 705 -24.26 -15.32 23.87
CA PRO A 705 -25.59 -15.29 23.24
C PRO A 705 -25.76 -14.04 22.38
N GLY A 706 -26.48 -14.14 21.26
CA GLY A 706 -26.70 -13.02 20.32
C GLY A 706 -25.54 -12.73 19.36
N TRP A 707 -24.34 -13.29 19.59
CA TRP A 707 -23.16 -13.08 18.74
C TRP A 707 -22.88 -14.30 17.83
N PRO A 708 -22.36 -14.11 16.60
CA PRO A 708 -21.98 -12.84 15.99
C PRO A 708 -23.16 -11.98 15.56
N VAL A 709 -22.92 -10.67 15.52
CA VAL A 709 -23.82 -9.70 14.89
C VAL A 709 -23.43 -9.48 13.43
N ALA A 710 -24.41 -9.14 12.60
CA ALA A 710 -24.19 -8.69 11.23
C ALA A 710 -24.10 -7.16 11.20
N VAL A 711 -23.06 -6.62 10.58
CA VAL A 711 -22.84 -5.16 10.44
C VAL A 711 -23.05 -4.81 8.96
N PRO A 712 -24.04 -3.97 8.59
CA PRO A 712 -24.41 -3.71 7.20
C PRO A 712 -23.42 -2.80 6.49
N GLY A 713 -23.36 -2.89 5.15
CA GLY A 713 -22.63 -1.97 4.29
C GLY A 713 -22.90 -2.21 2.81
N ILE A 714 -22.59 -1.21 1.98
CA ILE A 714 -22.99 -1.19 0.56
C ILE A 714 -22.19 -2.21 -0.25
N ALA A 715 -20.87 -2.20 -0.07
CA ALA A 715 -19.89 -3.04 -0.75
C ALA A 715 -18.74 -3.36 0.22
N VAL A 716 -19.00 -4.24 1.19
CA VAL A 716 -18.05 -4.59 2.27
C VAL A 716 -16.85 -5.43 1.80
N ASN A 717 -16.57 -5.46 0.50
CA ASN A 717 -15.44 -6.14 -0.14
C ASN A 717 -14.93 -5.33 -1.34
N SER A 718 -14.79 -4.01 -1.17
CA SER A 718 -14.35 -3.08 -2.23
C SER A 718 -12.84 -2.86 -2.29
N ILE A 719 -12.10 -3.04 -1.19
CA ILE A 719 -10.63 -2.99 -1.20
C ILE A 719 -10.10 -4.33 -0.68
N PRO A 720 -9.39 -5.14 -1.48
CA PRO A 720 -8.84 -6.42 -1.02
C PRO A 720 -7.91 -6.25 0.18
N LEU A 721 -7.98 -7.21 1.12
CA LEU A 721 -7.36 -7.20 2.44
C LEU A 721 -7.82 -6.07 3.38
N ALA A 722 -7.68 -4.80 2.99
CA ALA A 722 -7.89 -3.65 3.88
C ALA A 722 -9.37 -3.23 4.05
N GLY A 723 -10.21 -3.46 3.05
CA GLY A 723 -11.62 -3.07 3.02
C GLY A 723 -12.55 -4.27 2.79
N GLN A 724 -12.39 -5.29 3.65
CA GLN A 724 -13.17 -6.53 3.63
C GLN A 724 -13.89 -6.74 4.97
N GLY A 725 -15.18 -7.06 4.93
CA GLY A 725 -16.06 -7.29 6.08
C GLY A 725 -16.05 -6.12 7.09
N VAL A 726 -15.62 -6.42 8.31
CA VAL A 726 -15.34 -5.46 9.39
C VAL A 726 -13.82 -5.44 9.62
N PRO A 727 -13.08 -4.55 8.94
CA PRO A 727 -11.66 -4.33 9.21
C PRO A 727 -11.46 -3.47 10.48
N ASP A 728 -12.47 -2.68 10.86
CA ASP A 728 -12.46 -1.81 12.03
C ASP A 728 -12.38 -2.60 13.34
N SER A 729 -11.70 -2.03 14.33
CA SER A 729 -11.57 -2.57 15.68
C SER A 729 -12.74 -2.08 16.53
N PRO A 730 -13.61 -2.95 17.09
CA PRO A 730 -14.77 -2.51 17.86
C PRO A 730 -14.33 -1.70 19.09
N ASP A 731 -14.97 -0.57 19.37
CA ASP A 731 -14.68 0.28 20.54
C ASP A 731 -15.79 0.12 21.58
N LEU A 732 -15.42 0.10 22.87
CA LEU A 732 -16.32 -0.22 23.99
C LEU A 732 -16.50 0.96 24.95
N ALA A 733 -17.74 1.16 25.40
CA ALA A 733 -18.08 2.06 26.51
C ALA A 733 -19.44 1.69 27.10
N ASP A 734 -19.64 1.98 28.39
CA ASP A 734 -20.98 2.10 28.98
C ASP A 734 -21.59 3.43 28.48
N VAL A 735 -22.40 3.35 27.41
CA VAL A 735 -23.02 4.51 26.76
C VAL A 735 -24.39 4.80 27.38
N ASN A 736 -25.09 3.75 27.82
CA ASN A 736 -26.46 3.84 28.32
C ASN A 736 -26.55 4.10 29.85
N GLY A 737 -25.54 3.69 30.63
CA GLY A 737 -25.46 3.87 32.09
C GLY A 737 -25.90 2.66 32.93
N ASP A 738 -26.13 1.48 32.33
CA ASP A 738 -26.54 0.26 33.05
C ASP A 738 -25.37 -0.55 33.66
N GLY A 739 -24.12 -0.19 33.35
CA GLY A 739 -22.91 -0.84 33.85
C GLY A 739 -22.35 -1.94 32.94
N ARG A 740 -22.90 -2.14 31.74
CA ARG A 740 -22.36 -3.00 30.67
C ARG A 740 -21.73 -2.16 29.57
N ASP A 741 -20.85 -2.78 28.79
CA ASP A 741 -20.30 -2.12 27.60
C ASP A 741 -21.20 -2.31 26.36
N GLU A 742 -21.59 -1.20 25.74
CA GLU A 742 -21.98 -1.15 24.34
C GLU A 742 -20.75 -1.33 23.43
N VAL A 743 -21.00 -1.80 22.19
CA VAL A 743 -20.02 -1.99 21.13
C VAL A 743 -20.30 -1.02 19.98
N ALA A 744 -19.39 -0.08 19.73
CA ALA A 744 -19.38 0.74 18.53
C ALA A 744 -18.46 0.13 17.46
N VAL A 745 -18.94 0.04 16.22
CA VAL A 745 -18.20 -0.57 15.10
C VAL A 745 -18.83 -0.16 13.77
N ALA A 746 -18.11 -0.24 12.65
CA ALA A 746 -18.65 -0.11 11.31
C ALA A 746 -18.23 -1.30 10.43
N SER A 747 -18.85 -1.45 9.25
CA SER A 747 -18.29 -2.28 8.18
C SER A 747 -17.65 -1.40 7.11
N PHE A 748 -16.82 -1.96 6.24
CA PHE A 748 -16.26 -1.19 5.13
C PHE A 748 -17.39 -0.78 4.17
N THR A 749 -17.54 0.52 3.87
CA THR A 749 -18.72 1.14 3.21
C THR A 749 -20.04 1.01 4.00
N GLY A 750 -19.94 0.85 5.32
CA GLY A 750 -21.07 0.78 6.24
C GLY A 750 -21.41 2.10 6.93
N GLU A 751 -22.55 2.10 7.61
CA GLU A 751 -22.88 3.09 8.64
C GLU A 751 -22.07 2.76 9.91
N PRO A 752 -21.66 3.75 10.74
CA PRO A 752 -21.23 3.48 12.10
C PRO A 752 -22.41 2.94 12.92
N GLU A 753 -22.24 1.85 13.66
CA GLU A 753 -23.30 1.14 14.40
C GLU A 753 -23.06 1.14 15.91
N LEU A 754 -24.11 0.86 16.69
CA LEU A 754 -24.02 0.58 18.12
C LEU A 754 -24.80 -0.69 18.48
N PHE A 755 -24.18 -1.60 19.23
CA PHE A 755 -24.81 -2.84 19.72
C PHE A 755 -24.73 -2.89 21.25
N ALA A 756 -25.80 -3.35 21.91
CA ALA A 756 -25.75 -3.74 23.31
C ALA A 756 -24.88 -4.99 23.49
N GLY A 757 -24.37 -5.24 24.70
CA GLY A 757 -23.52 -6.39 24.98
C GLY A 757 -24.16 -7.77 24.74
N ASP A 758 -25.50 -7.86 24.68
CA ASP A 758 -26.23 -9.07 24.28
C ASP A 758 -26.37 -9.28 22.75
N GLY A 759 -25.76 -8.40 21.95
CA GLY A 759 -25.81 -8.43 20.48
C GLY A 759 -26.99 -7.67 19.87
N THR A 760 -27.88 -7.08 20.65
CA THR A 760 -29.00 -6.28 20.13
C THR A 760 -28.51 -5.00 19.47
N ARG A 761 -28.77 -4.82 18.16
CA ARG A 761 -28.49 -3.55 17.45
C ARG A 761 -29.36 -2.43 18.03
N LEU A 762 -28.71 -1.43 18.61
CA LEU A 762 -29.36 -0.24 19.13
C LEU A 762 -29.55 0.74 17.97
N SER A 763 -30.73 0.68 17.32
CA SER A 763 -31.04 1.43 16.10
C SER A 763 -31.64 2.81 16.38
N GLY A 764 -31.52 3.71 15.41
CA GLY A 764 -32.21 5.00 15.38
C GLY A 764 -33.68 4.89 14.95
N ALA A 765 -34.33 6.04 14.76
CA ALA A 765 -35.71 6.09 14.29
C ALA A 765 -35.89 5.36 12.95
N GLY A 766 -36.95 4.57 12.82
CA GLY A 766 -37.22 3.79 11.60
C GLY A 766 -36.25 2.63 11.33
N GLY A 767 -35.45 2.21 12.32
CA GLY A 767 -34.53 1.07 12.16
C GLY A 767 -33.23 1.39 11.40
N GLN A 768 -32.91 2.67 11.21
CA GLN A 768 -31.60 3.12 10.71
C GLN A 768 -30.50 2.89 11.75
N SER A 769 -29.23 3.17 11.43
CA SER A 769 -28.23 3.32 12.50
C SER A 769 -28.68 4.35 13.54
N ARG A 770 -28.22 4.19 14.78
CA ARG A 770 -28.34 5.21 15.84
C ARG A 770 -27.47 6.42 15.55
N PHE A 771 -26.27 6.22 15.00
CA PHE A 771 -25.40 7.32 14.60
C PHE A 771 -25.91 7.94 13.30
N GLN A 772 -26.18 9.24 13.32
CA GLN A 772 -26.65 9.97 12.15
C GLN A 772 -25.58 9.93 11.06
N TYR A 773 -25.84 9.16 10.00
CA TYR A 773 -25.00 9.11 8.79
C TYR A 773 -25.54 10.01 7.67
N THR A 774 -26.65 10.71 7.91
CA THR A 774 -27.28 11.68 6.99
C THR A 774 -27.47 13.03 7.66
N GLY A 775 -27.60 14.08 6.85
CA GLY A 775 -27.50 15.47 7.27
C GLY A 775 -26.09 15.84 7.72
N THR A 776 -25.96 17.03 8.30
CA THR A 776 -24.76 17.52 8.98
C THR A 776 -25.19 18.32 10.22
N GLY A 777 -24.27 18.58 11.15
CA GLY A 777 -24.50 19.53 12.24
C GLY A 777 -24.73 20.95 11.73
N PRO A 778 -25.55 21.80 12.40
CA PRO A 778 -25.95 23.11 11.90
C PRO A 778 -24.83 24.16 11.73
N GLY A 779 -23.62 23.89 12.23
CA GLY A 779 -22.39 24.66 12.02
C GLY A 779 -21.30 23.88 11.27
N SER A 780 -21.60 22.70 10.73
CA SER A 780 -20.66 21.88 9.96
C SER A 780 -20.23 22.59 8.67
N PRO A 781 -18.92 22.59 8.33
CA PRO A 781 -18.41 23.11 7.07
C PRO A 781 -18.44 22.08 5.91
N ALA A 782 -18.94 20.86 6.12
CA ALA A 782 -19.02 19.83 5.08
C ALA A 782 -20.12 20.12 4.05
N THR A 783 -19.87 19.81 2.77
CA THR A 783 -20.81 20.10 1.66
C THR A 783 -21.74 18.93 1.33
N ALA A 784 -21.40 17.69 1.70
CA ALA A 784 -22.22 16.51 1.45
C ALA A 784 -22.98 16.00 2.71
N PRO A 785 -24.29 15.74 2.60
CA PRO A 785 -25.14 15.38 3.75
C PRO A 785 -25.35 13.86 3.94
N SER A 786 -24.41 13.01 3.49
CA SER A 786 -24.50 11.54 3.60
C SER A 786 -23.11 10.92 3.67
N VAL A 787 -22.81 10.13 4.70
CA VAL A 787 -21.46 9.60 4.98
C VAL A 787 -21.40 8.07 5.11
N LEU A 788 -20.21 7.50 4.90
CA LEU A 788 -19.89 6.08 5.01
C LEU A 788 -18.55 5.89 5.73
N ALA A 789 -18.44 4.87 6.58
CA ALA A 789 -17.16 4.43 7.14
C ALA A 789 -16.36 3.62 6.10
N LEU A 790 -15.05 3.81 6.05
CA LEU A 790 -14.15 3.09 5.13
C LEU A 790 -12.93 2.48 5.85
N GLY A 791 -13.14 1.80 6.98
CA GLY A 791 -12.04 1.14 7.69
C GLY A 791 -11.15 2.09 8.49
N ALA A 792 -11.73 3.16 9.05
CA ALA A 792 -11.07 4.03 10.01
C ALA A 792 -11.67 3.79 11.41
N ASN A 793 -10.78 3.57 12.39
CA ASN A 793 -11.18 3.25 13.75
C ASN A 793 -11.74 4.50 14.46
N ALA A 794 -12.56 4.29 15.49
CA ALA A 794 -13.19 5.36 16.24
C ALA A 794 -12.48 5.62 17.59
N ALA A 795 -13.03 6.56 18.35
CA ALA A 795 -12.68 6.79 19.75
C ALA A 795 -13.90 7.32 20.52
N PHE A 796 -14.18 6.69 21.68
CA PHE A 796 -15.10 7.24 22.68
C PHE A 796 -14.35 8.22 23.59
N GLY A 797 -14.95 9.35 23.95
CA GLY A 797 -14.32 10.26 24.91
C GLY A 797 -15.17 11.46 25.32
N ARG A 798 -14.66 12.24 26.28
CA ARG A 798 -15.26 13.49 26.73
C ARG A 798 -14.39 14.68 26.35
N THR A 799 -14.97 15.59 25.57
CA THR A 799 -14.43 16.90 25.16
C THR A 799 -14.39 17.92 26.29
N SER A 800 -15.09 17.65 27.40
CA SER A 800 -15.21 18.56 28.55
C SER A 800 -15.24 17.79 29.88
N PRO A 801 -14.61 18.31 30.96
CA PRO A 801 -14.60 17.65 32.26
C PRO A 801 -16.01 17.41 32.82
N GLY A 802 -16.42 16.15 32.93
CA GLY A 802 -17.76 15.77 33.40
C GLY A 802 -18.88 15.90 32.36
N GLY A 803 -18.56 16.27 31.11
CA GLY A 803 -19.51 16.37 30.01
C GLY A 803 -20.07 15.02 29.52
N PRO A 804 -20.99 15.05 28.54
CA PRO A 804 -21.51 13.85 27.88
C PRO A 804 -20.42 13.07 27.14
N LEU A 805 -20.64 11.77 26.96
CA LEU A 805 -19.77 10.91 26.16
C LEU A 805 -20.01 11.19 24.66
N ARG A 806 -18.93 11.32 23.90
CA ARG A 806 -18.93 11.51 22.45
C ARG A 806 -18.29 10.31 21.75
N LEU A 807 -18.62 10.10 20.48
CA LEU A 807 -17.92 9.21 19.56
C LEU A 807 -17.34 10.05 18.41
N PHE A 808 -16.09 9.82 18.04
CA PHE A 808 -15.44 10.44 16.88
C PHE A 808 -14.76 9.37 16.01
N GLY A 809 -14.73 9.56 14.70
CA GLY A 809 -14.11 8.59 13.78
C GLY A 809 -14.10 9.06 12.32
N GLY A 810 -13.24 8.46 11.50
CA GLY A 810 -13.09 8.82 10.09
C GLY A 810 -14.20 8.25 9.20
N VAL A 811 -14.80 9.09 8.37
CA VAL A 811 -15.79 8.74 7.34
C VAL A 811 -15.46 9.44 6.02
N VAL A 812 -16.16 9.11 4.95
CA VAL A 812 -16.16 9.90 3.70
C VAL A 812 -17.60 10.11 3.26
N ASP A 813 -17.85 11.06 2.36
CA ASP A 813 -19.19 11.24 1.82
C ASP A 813 -19.56 10.23 0.71
N SER A 814 -20.86 9.94 0.61
CA SER A 814 -21.43 8.93 -0.30
C SER A 814 -21.08 9.06 -1.79
N ARG A 815 -20.59 10.22 -2.27
CA ARG A 815 -20.09 10.42 -3.63
C ARG A 815 -18.96 9.45 -4.01
N ILE A 816 -18.24 8.86 -3.04
CA ILE A 816 -17.27 7.78 -3.29
C ILE A 816 -17.86 6.64 -4.14
N ALA A 817 -19.12 6.25 -3.89
CA ALA A 817 -19.78 5.17 -4.63
C ALA A 817 -20.08 5.57 -6.09
N LEU A 818 -20.27 6.87 -6.37
CA LEU A 818 -20.41 7.38 -7.73
C LEU A 818 -19.06 7.48 -8.43
N ALA A 819 -17.99 7.85 -7.73
CA ALA A 819 -16.62 7.87 -8.26
C ALA A 819 -16.19 6.46 -8.71
N GLN A 820 -16.31 5.48 -7.82
CA GLN A 820 -15.96 4.07 -8.08
C GLN A 820 -16.79 3.43 -9.21
N SER A 821 -18.01 3.92 -9.48
CA SER A 821 -18.88 3.42 -10.57
C SER A 821 -18.88 4.26 -11.85
N SER A 822 -18.04 5.31 -11.92
CA SER A 822 -17.96 6.23 -13.06
C SER A 822 -16.49 6.46 -13.50
N PRO A 823 -15.81 5.44 -14.05
CA PRO A 823 -14.35 5.42 -14.28
C PRO A 823 -13.77 6.50 -15.23
N ALA A 824 -14.59 7.22 -16.00
CA ALA A 824 -14.17 8.38 -16.80
C ALA A 824 -14.78 9.72 -16.32
N THR A 825 -15.63 9.72 -15.29
CA THR A 825 -16.10 10.97 -14.66
C THR A 825 -15.26 11.27 -13.42
N LYS A 826 -14.52 12.38 -13.43
CA LYS A 826 -13.88 12.89 -12.20
C LYS A 826 -14.97 13.34 -11.22
N VAL A 827 -15.17 12.57 -10.16
CA VAL A 827 -16.15 12.84 -9.09
C VAL A 827 -15.40 13.19 -7.82
N ALA A 828 -15.48 14.45 -7.39
CA ALA A 828 -14.95 14.87 -6.10
C ALA A 828 -15.89 14.44 -4.96
N PHE A 829 -15.29 13.91 -3.89
CA PHE A 829 -15.95 13.55 -2.64
C PHE A 829 -15.11 14.08 -1.46
N GLU A 830 -15.73 14.24 -0.30
CA GLU A 830 -15.08 14.74 0.92
C GLU A 830 -14.64 13.56 1.80
N HIS A 831 -13.38 13.57 2.24
CA HIS A 831 -12.99 12.86 3.46
C HIS A 831 -13.43 13.70 4.66
N LEU A 832 -13.88 13.05 5.73
CA LEU A 832 -14.63 13.70 6.81
C LEU A 832 -14.25 13.12 8.17
N LEU A 833 -13.99 13.97 9.16
CA LEU A 833 -13.97 13.58 10.56
C LEU A 833 -15.41 13.66 11.10
N GLY A 834 -15.98 12.52 11.47
CA GLY A 834 -17.30 12.43 12.10
C GLY A 834 -17.23 12.65 13.61
N GLY A 835 -18.31 13.19 14.19
CA GLY A 835 -18.44 13.46 15.61
C GLY A 835 -19.89 13.46 16.07
N TRP A 836 -20.21 12.59 17.01
CA TRP A 836 -21.58 12.33 17.49
C TRP A 836 -21.67 12.39 19.01
N ASP A 837 -22.85 12.77 19.50
CA ASP A 837 -23.24 12.47 20.88
C ASP A 837 -23.48 10.96 21.02
N ALA A 838 -22.77 10.28 21.94
CA ALA A 838 -22.82 8.82 22.01
C ALA A 838 -24.21 8.29 22.41
N ALA A 839 -24.92 9.02 23.29
CA ALA A 839 -26.21 8.59 23.82
C ALA A 839 -27.35 8.75 22.81
N SER A 840 -27.49 9.91 22.16
CA SER A 840 -28.54 10.15 21.16
C SER A 840 -28.16 9.68 19.75
N GLY A 841 -26.87 9.54 19.46
CA GLY A 841 -26.35 9.30 18.11
C GLY A 841 -26.43 10.52 17.17
N SER A 842 -26.82 11.69 17.69
CA SER A 842 -26.95 12.91 16.88
C SER A 842 -25.60 13.51 16.52
N TRP A 843 -25.50 14.15 15.34
CA TRP A 843 -24.35 14.98 14.98
C TRP A 843 -24.05 16.04 16.04
N LEU A 844 -22.75 16.25 16.32
CA LEU A 844 -22.30 17.41 17.08
C LEU A 844 -22.37 18.68 16.22
N PRO A 845 -22.56 19.88 16.80
CA PRO A 845 -22.98 21.06 16.05
C PRO A 845 -22.11 21.42 14.84
N SER A 846 -20.78 21.25 14.96
CA SER A 846 -19.82 21.57 13.90
C SER A 846 -19.32 20.35 13.11
N PHE A 847 -19.91 19.16 13.31
CA PHE A 847 -19.47 17.91 12.68
C PHE A 847 -20.48 17.41 11.62
N PRO A 848 -20.05 16.69 10.57
CA PRO A 848 -18.66 16.32 10.29
C PRO A 848 -17.80 17.50 9.80
N ILE A 849 -16.48 17.33 9.80
CA ILE A 849 -15.50 18.34 9.36
C ILE A 849 -14.68 17.77 8.19
N PRO A 850 -14.50 18.47 7.05
CA PRO A 850 -13.62 18.04 5.97
C PRO A 850 -12.17 17.80 6.41
N MET A 851 -11.60 16.73 5.90
CA MET A 851 -10.20 16.32 6.04
C MET A 851 -9.58 16.24 4.63
N GLU A 852 -8.26 16.43 4.53
CA GLU A 852 -7.52 16.45 3.26
C GLU A 852 -7.38 15.08 2.60
N GLY A 853 -7.71 13.99 3.30
CA GLY A 853 -7.48 12.63 2.82
C GLY A 853 -7.98 11.51 3.72
N TRP A 854 -7.64 10.28 3.33
CA TRP A 854 -7.95 9.03 4.02
C TRP A 854 -7.41 8.99 5.45
N GLN A 855 -8.29 8.67 6.41
CA GLN A 855 -7.97 8.48 7.83
C GLN A 855 -7.73 6.99 8.17
N ILE A 856 -7.57 6.12 7.17
CA ILE A 856 -7.62 4.65 7.32
C ILE A 856 -6.23 4.08 7.65
N PRO A 857 -6.07 3.09 8.55
CA PRO A 857 -6.96 2.64 9.61
C PRO A 857 -6.63 3.34 10.95
N SER A 858 -6.35 4.64 10.93
CA SER A 858 -6.08 5.40 12.15
C SER A 858 -7.32 5.52 13.04
N ALA A 859 -7.11 5.89 14.31
CA ALA A 859 -8.14 6.40 15.21
C ALA A 859 -7.76 7.83 15.65
N PRO A 860 -8.73 8.72 15.93
CA PRO A 860 -8.43 9.96 16.62
C PRO A 860 -7.98 9.70 18.06
N ALA A 861 -7.16 10.59 18.61
CA ALA A 861 -6.93 10.69 20.06
C ALA A 861 -7.75 11.86 20.64
N ILE A 862 -8.31 11.70 21.83
CA ILE A 862 -9.14 12.71 22.49
C ILE A 862 -8.40 13.19 23.75
N ALA A 863 -7.80 14.38 23.69
CA ALA A 863 -6.97 14.92 24.77
C ALA A 863 -6.81 16.45 24.70
N ASP A 864 -6.62 17.08 25.87
CA ASP A 864 -6.15 18.47 26.02
C ASP A 864 -4.78 18.64 25.35
N VAL A 865 -4.69 19.50 24.33
CA VAL A 865 -3.41 19.88 23.66
C VAL A 865 -3.18 21.39 23.61
N ASP A 866 -4.06 22.20 24.20
CA ASP A 866 -3.95 23.68 24.23
C ASP A 866 -3.91 24.29 25.64
N GLY A 867 -4.30 23.54 26.66
CA GLY A 867 -4.22 23.90 28.08
C GLY A 867 -5.41 24.68 28.63
N ASP A 868 -6.51 24.85 27.89
CA ASP A 868 -7.76 25.42 28.41
C ASP A 868 -8.52 24.45 29.35
N GLY A 869 -8.24 23.14 29.27
CA GLY A 869 -8.81 22.09 30.11
C GLY A 869 -9.99 21.33 29.50
N HIS A 870 -10.38 21.67 28.28
CA HIS A 870 -11.17 20.82 27.38
C HIS A 870 -10.26 19.82 26.65
N ALA A 871 -10.83 18.99 25.79
CA ALA A 871 -10.07 17.99 25.04
C ALA A 871 -10.41 18.05 23.55
N GLU A 872 -9.36 18.17 22.73
CA GLU A 872 -9.43 18.18 21.28
C GLU A 872 -9.48 16.77 20.71
N VAL A 873 -10.08 16.65 19.53
CA VAL A 873 -10.03 15.48 18.67
C VAL A 873 -8.82 15.60 17.76
N VAL A 874 -7.73 14.93 18.12
CA VAL A 874 -6.45 14.94 17.40
C VAL A 874 -6.47 13.83 16.35
N ALA A 875 -6.49 14.19 15.07
CA ALA A 875 -6.68 13.28 13.94
C ALA A 875 -5.69 13.56 12.81
N GLY A 876 -5.31 12.54 12.05
CA GLY A 876 -4.39 12.65 10.90
C GLY A 876 -4.96 12.01 9.65
N SER A 877 -4.45 12.40 8.48
CA SER A 877 -4.92 11.92 7.18
C SER A 877 -3.78 11.52 6.24
N SER A 878 -4.13 11.03 5.06
CA SER A 878 -3.23 10.91 3.90
C SER A 878 -2.97 12.22 3.16
N GLY A 879 -3.47 13.35 3.67
CA GLY A 879 -3.11 14.70 3.25
C GLY A 879 -2.04 15.33 4.12
N ASP A 880 -1.15 14.52 4.70
CA ASP A 880 0.10 14.92 5.36
C ASP A 880 0.01 15.85 6.58
N VAL A 881 -1.20 16.15 7.06
CA VAL A 881 -1.48 17.07 8.18
C VAL A 881 -2.13 16.35 9.37
N LEU A 882 -1.73 16.73 10.58
CA LEU A 882 -2.35 16.33 11.86
C LEU A 882 -3.12 17.52 12.45
N HIS A 883 -4.44 17.40 12.61
CA HIS A 883 -5.31 18.41 13.19
C HIS A 883 -5.56 18.16 14.67
N ALA A 884 -6.10 19.17 15.36
CA ALA A 884 -6.71 19.04 16.67
C ALA A 884 -7.98 19.90 16.72
N PHE A 885 -9.16 19.30 16.56
CA PHE A 885 -10.43 20.04 16.56
C PHE A 885 -11.08 20.07 17.95
N ARG A 886 -11.55 21.23 18.39
CA ARG A 886 -12.50 21.35 19.51
C ARG A 886 -13.90 20.91 19.07
N GLU A 887 -14.81 20.74 20.03
CA GLU A 887 -16.21 20.39 19.74
C GLU A 887 -16.96 21.45 18.91
N ASP A 888 -16.51 22.72 18.95
CA ASP A 888 -17.03 23.80 18.10
C ASP A 888 -16.44 23.81 16.67
N GLY A 889 -15.57 22.86 16.33
CA GLY A 889 -14.90 22.75 15.03
C GLY A 889 -13.72 23.71 14.83
N SER A 890 -13.36 24.52 15.83
CA SER A 890 -12.15 25.36 15.79
C SER A 890 -10.90 24.55 16.15
N GLU A 891 -9.75 24.92 15.58
CA GLU A 891 -8.45 24.41 16.03
C GLU A 891 -7.79 25.33 17.07
N PRO A 892 -6.92 24.81 17.97
CA PRO A 892 -6.17 25.64 18.90
C PRO A 892 -5.02 26.41 18.25
N ARG A 893 -4.51 27.40 18.99
CA ARG A 893 -3.40 28.24 18.50
C ARG A 893 -2.12 27.43 18.30
N GLY A 894 -1.70 27.32 17.04
CA GLY A 894 -0.49 26.58 16.66
C GLY A 894 -0.77 25.19 16.09
N TRP A 895 -2.04 24.88 15.85
CA TRP A 895 -2.52 23.81 14.98
C TRP A 895 -2.99 24.40 13.63
N PRO A 896 -3.09 23.57 12.57
CA PRO A 896 -2.72 22.16 12.52
C PRO A 896 -1.20 21.94 12.46
N LYS A 897 -0.76 20.67 12.43
CA LYS A 897 0.64 20.27 12.27
C LYS A 897 0.90 19.69 10.89
N ASP A 898 1.65 20.43 10.10
CA ASP A 898 2.20 19.99 8.83
C ASP A 898 3.33 18.95 9.06
N THR A 899 3.25 17.79 8.39
CA THR A 899 4.19 16.67 8.56
C THR A 899 4.83 16.15 7.28
N GLY A 900 4.31 16.51 6.10
CA GLY A 900 4.83 16.10 4.79
C GLY A 900 4.88 14.57 4.58
N GLY A 901 3.95 13.80 5.16
CA GLY A 901 3.75 12.39 4.81
C GLY A 901 2.56 11.76 5.55
N TRP A 902 1.90 10.78 4.91
CA TRP A 902 0.63 10.19 5.37
C TRP A 902 0.69 9.70 6.82
N LEU A 903 -0.19 10.22 7.67
CA LEU A 903 -0.41 9.82 9.06
C LEU A 903 -1.33 8.59 9.15
N LEU A 904 -0.84 7.45 8.64
CA LEU A 904 -1.54 6.15 8.69
C LEU A 904 -1.75 5.66 10.14
N ALA A 905 -0.83 6.02 11.04
CA ALA A 905 -0.82 5.61 12.43
C ALA A 905 -1.46 6.67 13.33
N SER A 906 -2.23 6.23 14.32
CA SER A 906 -2.93 7.11 15.25
C SER A 906 -1.96 7.91 16.13
N PRO A 907 -2.26 9.18 16.48
CA PRO A 907 -1.47 9.93 17.44
C PRO A 907 -1.57 9.36 18.86
N ALA A 908 -0.61 9.72 19.71
CA ALA A 908 -0.65 9.44 21.14
C ALA A 908 -0.21 10.67 21.96
N VAL A 909 -0.87 10.90 23.10
CA VAL A 909 -0.78 12.13 23.89
C VAL A 909 -0.37 11.87 25.35
N GLY A 910 0.50 12.73 25.88
CA GLY A 910 0.86 12.77 27.30
C GLY A 910 2.33 13.05 27.56
N ASP A 911 2.71 13.15 28.84
CA ASP A 911 4.06 13.50 29.30
C ASP A 911 5.11 12.45 28.90
N VAL A 912 6.01 12.80 27.97
CA VAL A 912 7.14 11.99 27.50
C VAL A 912 8.50 12.69 27.69
N ASP A 913 8.64 13.70 28.55
CA ASP A 913 9.98 14.12 29.03
C ASP A 913 10.10 14.51 30.52
N GLY A 914 8.98 14.66 31.23
CA GLY A 914 8.87 14.81 32.67
C GLY A 914 8.67 16.23 33.18
N ASP A 915 8.30 17.19 32.31
CA ASP A 915 7.99 18.57 32.72
C ASP A 915 6.56 18.74 33.32
N GLY A 916 5.70 17.72 33.20
CA GLY A 916 4.33 17.71 33.69
C GLY A 916 3.26 18.15 32.68
N LYS A 917 3.67 18.50 31.45
CA LYS A 917 2.77 18.77 30.32
C LYS A 917 2.57 17.55 29.44
N ALA A 918 1.68 17.66 28.47
CA ALA A 918 1.53 16.67 27.43
C ALA A 918 2.44 16.96 26.22
N GLU A 919 2.90 15.92 25.56
CA GLU A 919 3.31 15.96 24.16
C GLU A 919 2.26 15.33 23.27
N VAL A 920 2.25 15.70 21.99
CA VAL A 920 1.67 14.87 20.93
C VAL A 920 2.80 14.11 20.23
N VAL A 921 2.62 12.80 20.06
CA VAL A 921 3.52 11.89 19.36
C VAL A 921 2.78 11.28 18.18
N ALA A 922 3.32 11.40 16.97
CA ALA A 922 2.75 10.80 15.77
C ALA A 922 3.85 10.23 14.87
N VAL A 923 3.50 9.32 13.95
CA VAL A 923 4.44 8.75 12.99
C VAL A 923 3.81 8.68 11.61
N THR A 924 4.55 9.10 10.59
CA THR A 924 4.09 8.99 9.19
C THR A 924 4.46 7.62 8.62
N ARG A 925 3.67 7.16 7.63
CA ARG A 925 3.88 5.92 6.87
C ARG A 925 5.31 5.85 6.31
N ASP A 926 5.86 7.00 5.91
CA ASP A 926 7.23 7.20 5.40
C ASP A 926 8.35 6.88 6.40
N GLY A 927 8.00 6.72 7.67
CA GLY A 927 8.93 6.41 8.74
C GLY A 927 9.55 7.64 9.37
N PHE A 928 8.79 8.71 9.58
CA PHE A 928 9.20 9.87 10.36
C PHE A 928 8.38 9.98 11.64
N LEU A 929 9.04 9.78 12.78
CA LEU A 929 8.46 9.99 14.11
C LEU A 929 8.55 11.48 14.48
N TYR A 930 7.44 12.04 14.96
CA TYR A 930 7.28 13.40 15.44
C TYR A 930 6.96 13.44 16.94
N VAL A 931 7.39 14.51 17.62
CA VAL A 931 7.04 14.81 19.02
C VAL A 931 6.93 16.32 19.18
N TRP A 932 5.75 16.83 19.55
CA TRP A 932 5.50 18.26 19.77
C TRP A 932 5.28 18.57 21.24
N ASP A 933 5.95 19.62 21.73
CA ASP A 933 5.62 20.30 23.00
C ASP A 933 4.17 20.82 22.94
N THR A 934 3.35 20.56 23.96
CA THR A 934 2.06 21.28 24.15
C THR A 934 2.12 22.19 25.38
N PRO A 935 1.24 23.20 25.49
CA PRO A 935 0.97 23.91 26.75
C PRO A 935 0.15 23.09 27.78
N ALA A 936 -0.57 22.05 27.34
CA ALA A 936 -1.54 21.29 28.13
C ALA A 936 -0.93 20.51 29.29
N ARG A 937 -1.72 20.19 30.32
CA ARG A 937 -1.28 19.38 31.47
C ARG A 937 -1.60 17.92 31.24
N ALA A 938 -0.63 17.02 31.39
CA ALA A 938 -0.81 15.57 31.17
C ALA A 938 -1.63 14.83 32.25
N ARG A 939 -2.63 15.48 32.86
CA ARG A 939 -3.51 14.94 33.91
C ARG A 939 -5.01 15.10 33.63
N ALA A 940 -5.39 15.44 32.40
CA ALA A 940 -6.77 15.34 31.94
C ALA A 940 -7.34 13.91 32.17
N ARG A 941 -8.64 13.80 32.43
CA ARG A 941 -9.37 12.54 32.67
C ARG A 941 -10.58 12.45 31.74
N GLY A 942 -11.04 11.22 31.45
CA GLY A 942 -12.18 10.97 30.56
C GLY A 942 -11.88 11.09 29.04
N GLY A 943 -10.62 11.27 28.66
CA GLY A 943 -10.18 11.28 27.25
C GLY A 943 -9.80 9.89 26.71
N TRP A 944 -9.29 9.85 25.48
CA TRP A 944 -8.82 8.65 24.77
C TRP A 944 -7.42 8.97 24.20
N PRO A 945 -6.36 8.95 25.02
CA PRO A 945 -5.10 9.60 24.70
C PRO A 945 -4.24 8.88 23.65
N SER A 946 -4.60 7.69 23.19
CA SER A 946 -3.87 6.96 22.16
C SER A 946 -4.76 5.95 21.45
N PHE A 947 -4.26 5.34 20.37
CA PHE A 947 -4.88 4.17 19.73
C PHE A 947 -5.40 3.15 20.76
N ARG A 948 -6.62 2.64 20.55
CA ARG A 948 -7.28 1.65 21.42
C ARG A 948 -7.28 2.04 22.91
N HIS A 949 -7.57 3.32 23.16
CA HIS A 949 -7.68 4.00 24.45
C HIS A 949 -6.38 4.15 25.26
N ASP A 950 -5.61 3.07 25.45
CA ASP A 950 -4.49 3.04 26.37
C ASP A 950 -3.34 2.14 25.91
N ALA A 951 -2.19 2.18 26.61
CA ALA A 951 -0.99 1.42 26.25
C ALA A 951 -1.12 -0.11 26.35
N ARG A 952 -2.25 -0.66 26.85
CA ARG A 952 -2.60 -2.08 26.80
C ARG A 952 -3.47 -2.42 25.59
N ASN A 953 -3.84 -1.43 24.78
CA ASN A 953 -4.75 -1.49 23.63
C ASN A 953 -6.11 -2.13 23.98
N THR A 954 -6.71 -1.76 25.12
CA THR A 954 -7.98 -2.36 25.58
C THR A 954 -9.15 -2.13 24.62
N GLY A 955 -9.16 -1.02 23.89
CA GLY A 955 -10.32 -0.60 23.09
C GLY A 955 -11.55 -0.25 23.94
N LYS A 956 -11.39 -0.02 25.25
CA LYS A 956 -12.48 0.34 26.17
C LYS A 956 -12.22 1.69 26.82
N TRP A 957 -13.15 2.62 26.66
CA TRP A 957 -13.16 3.89 27.39
C TRP A 957 -13.54 3.69 28.86
N VAL A 958 -12.97 4.48 29.76
CA VAL A 958 -13.36 4.57 31.17
C VAL A 958 -13.36 6.04 31.69
N PRO A 959 -14.23 6.40 32.65
CA PRO A 959 -14.35 7.78 33.19
C PRO A 959 -13.10 8.36 33.91
#